data_AF-A0A2P8DM23-F1
#
_entry.id   AF-A0A2P8DM23-F1
#
_cell.length_a   1.000
_cell.length_b   1.000
_cell.length_c   1.000
_cell.angle_alpha   90.00
_cell.angle_beta   90.00
_cell.angle_gamma   90.00
#
_symmetry.space_group_name_H-M   'P 1'
#
loop_
_entity.id
_entity.type
_entity.pdbx_description
1 polymer ?
#
loop_
_entity_poly.entity_id
_entity_poly.type
_entity_poly.pdbx_seq_one_letter_code
_entity_poly.pdbx_strand_id
1 'polypeptide(L)'
;MDVFDTAALRTRVLAAWAASPARFREDANAEDELARGAYRDRVIVELAQNAADAGTRAGEPARLLLRLDGRTLVAANTGAPLDSAGVEGLSTLRASGKRGDGAVGRFGVGFAAVLAVSDEPALVSADGGVRWSRTDAHAAAASVGEIADELDVRGTALPVLRLPFPLGPGESSDLPDGYDTAVLLPLRDDDAERLVRRLLADVDDALLLALPDLAEIVIETDGERRELRGGPSTPVPGGGDGHAVTERRIGERTWRLCTTSGTAPAEALAERPFEERMRPGWSASVAVPVHDGLPVPAPAPPAGVVHAPTPTDDRTELPALVIASLPLDSQRRRVAPGRLTDELVERLGEVYAALVASFAPAGSAESGRAVLSLVPGPLGTGDLDAGLHRAVRAALGETPFVPSADGARMRPRDVVLVDGLGVAADPQALAAVIGGLPASGWWNRDVLTGLGAAERALADVVDELSALRLDPSGWRELYAALDGADREALGSLPVPLADGRTVRGPRGLLLPGDVDPALMAPFALRVVAPEAAHPLLRRLGAVEASPASVLRDPQVGAAVAQAADDDADPWPVAEAVLGLVAEAGVTVADEPWLTGLLLPDDTGTPVPAGELLLPDSPVLAVLDGDPAEFTVASDVVRRFGDETVTAVGVRRGFDVVTDADAPLDADLWHDLDDEDGWAEAASARVPDDEPAPVVTEFVGVRDLDLVREDRWSEVLPRLADDPAARAAVVEPTMLLLAGGGRVPVPSYTAWWLHRHARVGGTRLRGLCASTAEPVLRSLLPVAEVGVDDAFATAVGLARTVDDVDADLLLERLADDDVVLDAAQLARVYESLARRDPVTVTPPASVRVPDGTGTRVLAAGDAVVCDAPYWLQLGRPEALPAPAALADVLDLDLASEVWEGRVTTAGRRRPVPDVARAVLAQAPSQYGKHDDLRVDDVSVGWWVEGDTVHASTLDGLARGIAWVTGRWDRRWLLAEVLRDPAAAPGLVVEDAYE
;
A
#
# COMPACT_ATOMS: atom_id res chain seq x y z
N MET A 1 -58.47 -19.63 -70.64
CA MET A 1 -57.92 -20.80 -71.36
C MET A 1 -57.01 -21.50 -70.36
N ASP A 2 -57.11 -22.83 -70.18
CA ASP A 2 -56.30 -23.57 -69.20
C ASP A 2 -54.91 -23.87 -69.80
N VAL A 3 -54.02 -22.87 -69.78
CA VAL A 3 -52.68 -22.94 -70.41
C VAL A 3 -51.74 -23.89 -69.66
N PHE A 4 -52.00 -24.15 -68.37
CA PHE A 4 -51.15 -24.95 -67.49
C PHE A 4 -51.65 -26.39 -67.26
N ASP A 5 -52.70 -26.83 -67.97
CA ASP A 5 -53.30 -28.17 -67.82
C ASP A 5 -53.73 -28.49 -66.36
N THR A 6 -54.28 -27.49 -65.68
CA THR A 6 -54.73 -27.59 -64.28
C THR A 6 -55.85 -28.63 -64.12
N ALA A 7 -56.68 -28.82 -65.15
CA ALA A 7 -57.71 -29.85 -65.15
C ALA A 7 -57.15 -31.28 -65.07
N ALA A 8 -56.05 -31.60 -65.77
CA ALA A 8 -55.42 -32.91 -65.70
C ALA A 8 -54.76 -33.15 -64.34
N LEU A 9 -54.11 -32.14 -63.76
CA LEU A 9 -53.57 -32.19 -62.39
C LEU A 9 -54.67 -32.52 -61.38
N ARG A 10 -55.76 -31.75 -61.40
CA ARG A 10 -56.90 -31.94 -60.50
C ARG A 10 -57.53 -33.33 -60.65
N THR A 11 -57.69 -33.81 -61.89
CA THR A 11 -58.26 -35.14 -62.18
C THR A 11 -57.40 -36.26 -61.58
N ARG A 12 -56.06 -36.18 -61.71
CA ARG A 12 -55.15 -37.17 -61.11
C ARG A 12 -55.25 -37.22 -59.58
N VAL A 13 -55.34 -36.05 -58.94
CA VAL A 13 -55.44 -35.94 -57.48
C VAL A 13 -56.77 -36.52 -56.98
N LEU A 14 -57.89 -36.11 -57.56
CA LEU A 14 -59.22 -36.62 -57.16
C LEU A 14 -59.34 -38.14 -57.37
N ALA A 15 -58.79 -38.67 -58.47
CA ALA A 15 -58.74 -40.11 -58.71
C ALA A 15 -57.91 -40.85 -57.66
N ALA A 16 -56.80 -40.26 -57.20
CA ALA A 16 -55.97 -40.84 -56.14
C ALA A 16 -56.69 -40.86 -54.78
N TRP A 17 -57.45 -39.80 -54.46
CA TRP A 17 -58.25 -39.75 -53.24
C TRP A 17 -59.43 -40.72 -53.28
N ALA A 18 -60.10 -40.87 -54.43
CA ALA A 18 -61.14 -41.87 -54.63
C ALA A 18 -60.60 -43.30 -54.44
N ALA A 19 -59.41 -43.57 -54.97
CA ALA A 19 -58.76 -44.88 -54.83
C ALA A 19 -58.25 -45.15 -53.39
N SER A 20 -57.93 -44.12 -52.62
CA SER A 20 -57.45 -44.24 -51.24
C SER A 20 -57.79 -43.00 -50.40
N PRO A 21 -58.85 -43.05 -49.57
CA PRO A 21 -59.18 -41.98 -48.62
C PRO A 21 -58.04 -41.65 -47.64
N ALA A 22 -57.13 -42.60 -47.38
CA ALA A 22 -55.93 -42.33 -46.60
C ALA A 22 -55.02 -41.29 -47.27
N ARG A 23 -54.93 -41.25 -48.61
CA ARG A 23 -54.16 -40.23 -49.33
C ARG A 23 -54.73 -38.82 -49.17
N PHE A 24 -56.05 -38.69 -49.18
CA PHE A 24 -56.70 -37.41 -48.87
C PHE A 24 -56.32 -36.91 -47.48
N ARG A 25 -56.35 -37.79 -46.46
CA ARG A 25 -55.92 -37.45 -45.10
C ARG A 25 -54.46 -37.07 -45.00
N GLU A 26 -53.58 -37.79 -45.70
CA GLU A 26 -52.15 -37.48 -45.75
C GLU A 26 -51.89 -36.11 -46.38
N ASP A 27 -52.53 -35.81 -47.52
CA ASP A 27 -52.41 -34.52 -48.19
C ASP A 27 -52.95 -33.37 -47.32
N ALA A 28 -54.13 -33.57 -46.73
CA ALA A 28 -54.75 -32.60 -45.83
C ALA A 28 -53.88 -32.33 -44.60
N ASN A 29 -53.36 -33.39 -43.95
CA ASN A 29 -52.48 -33.25 -42.79
C ASN A 29 -51.15 -32.56 -43.16
N ALA A 30 -50.54 -32.92 -44.29
CA ALA A 30 -49.28 -32.34 -44.72
C ALA A 30 -49.42 -30.84 -45.02
N GLU A 31 -50.50 -30.42 -45.67
CA GLU A 31 -50.75 -29.00 -45.95
C GLU A 31 -51.10 -28.23 -44.67
N ASP A 32 -51.91 -28.80 -43.79
CA ASP A 32 -52.31 -28.16 -42.53
C ASP A 32 -51.12 -27.95 -41.57
N GLU A 33 -50.24 -28.95 -41.47
CA GLU A 33 -48.99 -28.87 -40.70
C GLU A 33 -48.07 -27.76 -41.21
N LEU A 34 -47.97 -27.59 -42.54
CA LEU A 34 -47.17 -26.52 -43.15
C LEU A 34 -47.80 -25.14 -42.90
N ALA A 35 -49.10 -24.99 -43.16
CA ALA A 35 -49.81 -23.71 -43.07
C ALA A 35 -49.95 -23.19 -41.63
N ARG A 36 -50.17 -24.08 -40.64
CA ARG A 36 -50.36 -23.71 -39.22
C ARG A 36 -49.10 -23.87 -38.36
N GLY A 37 -48.16 -24.70 -38.79
CA GLY A 37 -46.91 -25.00 -38.09
C GLY A 37 -45.71 -24.25 -38.67
N ALA A 38 -44.83 -24.97 -39.34
CA ALA A 38 -43.49 -24.54 -39.77
C ALA A 38 -43.41 -23.25 -40.62
N TYR A 39 -44.44 -22.95 -41.42
CA TYR A 39 -44.39 -21.86 -42.42
C TYR A 39 -45.33 -20.71 -42.11
N ARG A 40 -45.97 -20.71 -40.93
CA ARG A 40 -46.99 -19.72 -40.55
C ARG A 40 -46.50 -18.27 -40.72
N ASP A 41 -45.25 -18.00 -40.44
CA ASP A 41 -44.63 -16.67 -40.42
C ASP A 41 -43.49 -16.50 -41.44
N ARG A 42 -43.48 -17.30 -42.52
CA ARG A 42 -42.41 -17.29 -43.53
C ARG A 42 -42.83 -16.82 -44.92
N VAL A 43 -44.09 -16.45 -45.12
CA VAL A 43 -44.65 -16.14 -46.44
C VAL A 43 -43.80 -15.14 -47.25
N ILE A 44 -43.30 -14.05 -46.64
CA ILE A 44 -42.47 -13.05 -47.33
C ILE A 44 -41.11 -13.61 -47.75
N VAL A 45 -40.47 -14.39 -46.88
CA VAL A 45 -39.17 -15.01 -47.12
C VAL A 45 -39.25 -16.05 -48.23
N GLU A 46 -40.29 -16.90 -48.22
CA GLU A 46 -40.50 -17.91 -49.27
C GLU A 46 -40.84 -17.27 -50.62
N LEU A 47 -41.60 -16.16 -50.63
CA LEU A 47 -41.85 -15.38 -51.85
C LEU A 47 -40.56 -14.75 -52.39
N ALA A 48 -39.67 -14.27 -51.52
CA ALA A 48 -38.37 -13.74 -51.92
C ALA A 48 -37.44 -14.82 -52.46
N GLN A 49 -37.43 -16.03 -51.87
CA GLN A 49 -36.71 -17.18 -52.42
C GLN A 49 -37.23 -17.55 -53.82
N ASN A 50 -38.55 -17.62 -54.01
CA ASN A 50 -39.15 -17.90 -55.32
C ASN A 50 -38.75 -16.85 -56.37
N ALA A 51 -38.67 -15.58 -55.97
CA ALA A 51 -38.21 -14.49 -56.83
C ALA A 51 -36.72 -14.66 -57.21
N ALA A 52 -35.85 -14.94 -56.24
CA ALA A 52 -34.44 -15.20 -56.48
C ALA A 52 -34.25 -16.40 -57.43
N ASP A 53 -34.94 -17.52 -57.19
CA ASP A 53 -34.89 -18.71 -58.05
C ASP A 53 -35.37 -18.43 -59.48
N ALA A 54 -36.36 -17.56 -59.66
CA ALA A 54 -36.83 -17.13 -60.98
C ALA A 54 -35.76 -16.30 -61.71
N GLY A 55 -35.04 -15.44 -61.00
CA GLY A 55 -33.87 -14.72 -61.51
C GLY A 55 -32.73 -15.65 -61.91
N THR A 56 -32.35 -16.58 -61.03
CA THR A 56 -31.32 -17.60 -61.30
C THR A 56 -31.65 -18.41 -62.55
N ARG A 57 -32.93 -18.81 -62.75
CA ARG A 57 -33.38 -19.51 -63.97
C ARG A 57 -33.32 -18.65 -65.22
N ALA A 58 -33.56 -17.34 -65.10
CA ALA A 58 -33.45 -16.39 -66.20
C ALA A 58 -31.99 -15.97 -66.50
N GLY A 59 -31.06 -16.20 -65.58
CA GLY A 59 -29.68 -15.73 -65.68
C GLY A 59 -29.53 -14.22 -65.43
N GLU A 60 -30.50 -13.59 -64.79
CA GLU A 60 -30.54 -12.15 -64.50
C GLU A 60 -30.91 -11.91 -63.03
N PRO A 61 -30.37 -10.85 -62.38
CA PRO A 61 -30.77 -10.52 -61.01
C PRO A 61 -32.26 -10.17 -60.91
N ALA A 62 -32.97 -10.81 -59.98
CA ALA A 62 -34.39 -10.62 -59.77
C ALA A 62 -34.70 -9.31 -59.03
N ARG A 63 -35.89 -8.76 -59.30
CA ARG A 63 -36.52 -7.66 -58.57
C ARG A 63 -37.80 -8.18 -57.95
N LEU A 64 -38.08 -7.82 -56.70
CA LEU A 64 -39.28 -8.21 -55.97
C LEU A 64 -40.06 -6.98 -55.52
N LEU A 65 -41.36 -6.98 -55.76
CA LEU A 65 -42.33 -6.04 -55.21
C LEU A 65 -43.21 -6.77 -54.19
N LEU A 66 -43.37 -6.20 -53.01
CA LEU A 66 -44.27 -6.65 -51.95
C LEU A 66 -45.21 -5.50 -51.62
N ARG A 67 -46.44 -5.54 -52.14
CA ARG A 67 -47.45 -4.48 -51.96
C ARG A 67 -48.63 -5.01 -51.15
N LEU A 68 -48.97 -4.33 -50.07
CA LEU A 68 -50.23 -4.56 -49.36
C LEU A 68 -51.27 -3.53 -49.84
N ASP A 69 -52.13 -3.96 -50.76
CA ASP A 69 -53.21 -3.14 -51.33
C ASP A 69 -54.56 -3.51 -50.67
N GLY A 70 -55.03 -2.65 -49.76
CA GLY A 70 -56.17 -2.94 -48.90
C GLY A 70 -55.93 -4.21 -48.08
N ARG A 71 -56.62 -5.29 -48.45
CA ARG A 71 -56.51 -6.63 -47.81
C ARG A 71 -55.89 -7.68 -48.72
N THR A 72 -55.16 -7.29 -49.75
CA THR A 72 -54.49 -8.20 -50.67
C THR A 72 -52.98 -7.95 -50.66
N LEU A 73 -52.20 -8.97 -50.31
CA LEU A 73 -50.76 -8.94 -50.50
C LEU A 73 -50.44 -9.35 -51.94
N VAL A 74 -49.79 -8.45 -52.69
CA VAL A 74 -49.28 -8.67 -54.04
C VAL A 74 -47.77 -8.84 -53.95
N ALA A 75 -47.26 -10.01 -54.33
CA ALA A 75 -45.84 -10.29 -54.42
C ALA A 75 -45.44 -10.53 -55.88
N ALA A 76 -44.83 -9.54 -56.52
CA ALA A 76 -44.48 -9.59 -57.94
C ALA A 76 -42.97 -9.66 -58.14
N ASN A 77 -42.49 -10.54 -59.02
CA ASN A 77 -41.06 -10.70 -59.29
C ASN A 77 -40.75 -10.69 -60.79
N THR A 78 -39.52 -10.28 -61.11
CA THR A 78 -38.93 -10.48 -62.44
C THR A 78 -38.25 -11.84 -62.54
N GLY A 79 -38.01 -12.31 -63.77
CA GLY A 79 -37.29 -13.57 -64.04
C GLY A 79 -38.09 -14.53 -64.91
N ALA A 80 -37.74 -15.82 -64.86
CA ALA A 80 -38.39 -16.82 -65.71
C ALA A 80 -39.91 -16.92 -65.42
N PRO A 81 -40.78 -16.84 -66.45
CA PRO A 81 -42.23 -16.88 -66.29
C PRO A 81 -42.72 -18.24 -65.78
N LEU A 82 -43.97 -18.29 -65.31
CA LEU A 82 -44.60 -19.53 -64.83
C LEU A 82 -44.84 -20.50 -65.99
N ASP A 83 -44.42 -21.76 -65.84
CA ASP A 83 -44.70 -22.85 -66.77
C ASP A 83 -45.57 -23.97 -66.12
N SER A 84 -46.06 -24.91 -66.93
CA SER A 84 -46.90 -26.01 -66.45
C SER A 84 -46.18 -26.91 -65.44
N ALA A 85 -44.85 -27.08 -65.58
CA ALA A 85 -44.04 -27.82 -64.63
C ALA A 85 -43.94 -27.10 -63.27
N GLY A 86 -43.90 -25.76 -63.29
CA GLY A 86 -44.00 -24.90 -62.12
C GLY A 86 -45.33 -25.05 -61.43
N VAL A 87 -46.46 -25.01 -62.15
CA VAL A 87 -47.80 -25.22 -61.57
C VAL A 87 -47.95 -26.62 -60.95
N GLU A 88 -47.47 -27.66 -61.62
CA GLU A 88 -47.43 -29.02 -61.06
C GLU A 88 -46.56 -29.06 -59.80
N GLY A 89 -45.40 -28.40 -59.80
CA GLY A 89 -44.53 -28.28 -58.63
C GLY A 89 -45.19 -27.56 -57.46
N LEU A 90 -45.90 -26.44 -57.70
CA LEU A 90 -46.64 -25.70 -56.67
C LEU A 90 -47.83 -26.50 -56.12
N SER A 91 -48.40 -27.38 -56.93
CA SER A 91 -49.55 -28.23 -56.56
C SER A 91 -49.16 -29.59 -55.96
N THR A 92 -47.85 -29.88 -55.87
CA THR A 92 -47.34 -31.16 -55.36
C THR A 92 -46.42 -30.98 -54.13
N LEU A 93 -46.87 -31.35 -52.93
CA LEU A 93 -46.02 -31.40 -51.73
C LEU A 93 -45.10 -32.63 -51.78
N ARG A 94 -43.81 -32.39 -51.53
CA ARG A 94 -42.75 -33.40 -51.29
C ARG A 94 -42.44 -34.35 -52.47
N ALA A 95 -42.96 -34.11 -53.67
CA ALA A 95 -42.57 -34.83 -54.87
C ALA A 95 -41.68 -33.95 -55.75
N SER A 96 -40.35 -33.99 -55.55
CA SER A 96 -39.43 -33.27 -56.43
C SER A 96 -39.38 -33.92 -57.81
N GLY A 97 -39.98 -33.29 -58.82
CA GLY A 97 -40.06 -33.79 -60.19
C GLY A 97 -38.79 -33.60 -61.04
N LYS A 98 -37.70 -33.03 -60.54
CA LYS A 98 -36.50 -32.75 -61.36
C LYS A 98 -35.28 -33.58 -60.93
N ARG A 99 -34.88 -34.52 -61.79
CA ARG A 99 -33.55 -35.16 -61.80
C ARG A 99 -32.67 -34.39 -62.78
N GLY A 100 -31.85 -33.47 -62.27
CA GLY A 100 -30.84 -32.73 -63.06
C GLY A 100 -30.68 -31.27 -62.66
N ASP A 101 -29.41 -30.86 -62.53
CA ASP A 101 -28.82 -29.53 -62.31
C ASP A 101 -29.36 -28.60 -61.22
N GLY A 102 -28.51 -28.38 -60.20
CA GLY A 102 -28.13 -27.09 -59.62
C GLY A 102 -29.16 -26.17 -58.96
N ALA A 103 -30.46 -26.34 -59.21
CA ALA A 103 -31.49 -25.47 -58.68
C ALA A 103 -31.78 -25.81 -57.21
N VAL A 104 -31.47 -24.85 -56.33
CA VAL A 104 -31.82 -24.87 -54.91
C VAL A 104 -33.34 -24.74 -54.82
N GLY A 105 -34.02 -25.81 -54.43
CA GLY A 105 -35.45 -25.75 -54.16
C GLY A 105 -36.12 -27.12 -54.14
N ARG A 106 -36.95 -27.37 -53.12
CA ARG A 106 -38.06 -28.32 -53.22
C ARG A 106 -39.22 -27.50 -53.76
N PHE A 107 -39.49 -27.57 -55.07
CA PHE A 107 -40.67 -26.94 -55.64
C PHE A 107 -41.92 -27.39 -54.84
N GLY A 108 -42.73 -26.43 -54.41
CA GLY A 108 -44.04 -26.66 -53.79
C GLY A 108 -44.13 -26.61 -52.27
N VAL A 109 -43.07 -26.94 -51.52
CA VAL A 109 -43.17 -26.96 -50.03
C VAL A 109 -43.14 -25.55 -49.44
N GLY A 110 -42.31 -24.65 -49.98
CA GLY A 110 -42.23 -23.25 -49.54
C GLY A 110 -43.46 -22.41 -49.91
N PHE A 111 -44.07 -22.71 -51.06
CA PHE A 111 -45.28 -22.01 -51.50
C PHE A 111 -46.49 -22.29 -50.59
N ALA A 112 -46.52 -23.41 -49.87
CA ALA A 112 -47.55 -23.68 -48.86
C ALA A 112 -47.64 -22.60 -47.76
N ALA A 113 -46.59 -21.81 -47.55
CA ALA A 113 -46.59 -20.66 -46.64
C ALA A 113 -47.69 -19.64 -46.95
N VAL A 114 -48.14 -19.54 -48.22
CA VAL A 114 -49.22 -18.60 -48.59
C VAL A 114 -50.55 -18.93 -47.92
N LEU A 115 -50.78 -20.21 -47.60
CA LEU A 115 -52.01 -20.66 -46.92
C LEU A 115 -52.09 -20.23 -45.45
N ALA A 116 -50.95 -19.81 -44.87
CA ALA A 116 -50.96 -19.19 -43.55
C ALA A 116 -51.80 -17.90 -43.54
N VAL A 117 -51.85 -17.18 -44.67
CA VAL A 117 -52.45 -15.85 -44.77
C VAL A 117 -53.63 -15.75 -45.75
N SER A 118 -53.76 -16.67 -46.70
CA SER A 118 -54.80 -16.64 -47.73
C SER A 118 -55.47 -18.01 -47.91
N ASP A 119 -56.77 -18.03 -48.15
CA ASP A 119 -57.53 -19.23 -48.54
C ASP A 119 -57.73 -19.35 -50.06
N GLU A 120 -57.39 -18.29 -50.79
CA GLU A 120 -57.61 -18.18 -52.23
C GLU A 120 -56.38 -17.60 -52.95
N PRO A 121 -55.19 -18.22 -52.80
CA PRO A 121 -53.99 -17.72 -53.45
C PRO A 121 -54.12 -17.84 -54.97
N ALA A 122 -53.71 -16.80 -55.68
CA ALA A 122 -53.62 -16.78 -57.13
C ALA A 122 -52.21 -16.41 -57.58
N LEU A 123 -51.83 -16.87 -58.77
CA LEU A 123 -50.56 -16.57 -59.39
C LEU A 123 -50.80 -16.22 -60.86
N VAL A 124 -50.35 -15.05 -61.26
CA VAL A 124 -50.49 -14.48 -62.60
C VAL A 124 -49.10 -14.37 -63.21
N SER A 125 -48.95 -14.77 -64.47
CA SER A 125 -47.73 -14.57 -65.26
C SER A 125 -48.12 -14.18 -66.69
N ALA A 126 -47.14 -13.77 -67.51
CA ALA A 126 -47.39 -13.26 -68.86
C ALA A 126 -48.21 -14.22 -69.74
N ASP A 127 -48.01 -15.53 -69.58
CA ASP A 127 -48.63 -16.57 -70.41
C ASP A 127 -49.95 -17.11 -69.85
N GLY A 128 -50.37 -16.69 -68.65
CA GLY A 128 -51.62 -17.11 -68.02
C GLY A 128 -51.61 -17.04 -66.49
N GLY A 129 -52.75 -17.38 -65.88
CA GLY A 129 -52.92 -17.40 -64.43
C GLY A 129 -53.50 -18.71 -63.90
N VAL A 130 -53.08 -19.08 -62.70
CA VAL A 130 -53.60 -20.21 -61.91
C VAL A 130 -54.05 -19.69 -60.56
N ARG A 131 -55.12 -20.28 -60.02
CA ARG A 131 -55.55 -20.01 -58.65
C ARG A 131 -55.89 -21.29 -57.91
N TRP A 132 -55.86 -21.18 -56.59
CA TRP A 132 -56.42 -22.15 -55.68
C TRP A 132 -57.49 -21.46 -54.86
N SER A 133 -58.57 -22.17 -54.51
CA SER A 133 -59.60 -21.63 -53.62
C SER A 133 -60.07 -22.75 -52.70
N ARG A 134 -60.13 -22.46 -51.39
CA ARG A 134 -60.68 -23.40 -50.41
C ARG A 134 -62.11 -23.82 -50.77
N THR A 135 -62.92 -22.88 -51.27
CA THR A 135 -64.31 -23.12 -51.68
C THR A 135 -64.37 -24.08 -52.87
N ASP A 136 -63.60 -23.81 -53.94
CA ASP A 136 -63.59 -24.66 -55.13
C ASP A 136 -62.95 -26.02 -54.87
N ALA A 137 -61.92 -26.07 -54.03
CA ALA A 137 -61.30 -27.31 -53.58
C ALA A 137 -62.28 -28.18 -52.79
N HIS A 138 -63.09 -27.58 -51.89
CA HIS A 138 -64.14 -28.30 -51.18
C HIS A 138 -65.22 -28.81 -52.13
N ALA A 139 -65.66 -27.99 -53.09
CA ALA A 139 -66.65 -28.40 -54.09
C ALA A 139 -66.14 -29.56 -54.97
N ALA A 140 -64.87 -29.52 -55.38
CA ALA A 140 -64.24 -30.59 -56.13
C ALA A 140 -64.08 -31.87 -55.29
N ALA A 141 -63.65 -31.77 -54.02
CA ALA A 141 -63.52 -32.91 -53.11
C ALA A 141 -64.87 -33.56 -52.81
N ALA A 142 -65.94 -32.77 -52.66
CA ALA A 142 -67.30 -33.27 -52.45
C ALA A 142 -67.86 -34.12 -53.61
N SER A 143 -67.24 -34.06 -54.79
CA SER A 143 -67.59 -34.94 -55.93
C SER A 143 -67.06 -36.37 -55.80
N VAL A 144 -66.18 -36.63 -54.81
CA VAL A 144 -65.58 -37.93 -54.53
C VAL A 144 -66.31 -38.57 -53.34
N GLY A 145 -67.23 -39.50 -53.63
CA GLY A 145 -68.07 -40.12 -52.60
C GLY A 145 -67.28 -40.90 -51.55
N GLU A 146 -66.13 -41.47 -51.93
CA GLU A 146 -65.28 -42.30 -51.08
C GLU A 146 -64.61 -41.53 -49.92
N ILE A 147 -64.58 -40.19 -49.98
CA ILE A 147 -64.01 -39.34 -48.92
C ILE A 147 -65.06 -38.48 -48.19
N ALA A 148 -66.36 -38.67 -48.45
CA ALA A 148 -67.42 -37.82 -47.91
C ALA A 148 -67.41 -37.73 -46.37
N ASP A 149 -67.29 -38.88 -45.69
CA ASP A 149 -67.24 -38.94 -44.22
C ASP A 149 -66.03 -38.16 -43.66
N GLU A 150 -64.87 -38.24 -44.33
CA GLU A 150 -63.66 -37.53 -43.89
C GLU A 150 -63.75 -36.03 -44.19
N LEU A 151 -64.40 -35.65 -45.30
CA LEU A 151 -64.66 -34.26 -45.64
C LEU A 151 -65.59 -33.60 -44.60
N ASP A 152 -66.64 -34.31 -44.16
CA ASP A 152 -67.55 -33.85 -43.10
C ASP A 152 -66.82 -33.65 -41.76
N VAL A 153 -65.93 -34.58 -41.39
CA VAL A 153 -65.13 -34.48 -40.15
C VAL A 153 -64.15 -33.32 -40.19
N ARG A 154 -63.47 -33.09 -41.33
CA ARG A 154 -62.44 -32.06 -41.47
C ARG A 154 -63.00 -30.66 -41.73
N GLY A 155 -64.21 -30.56 -42.26
CA GLY A 155 -64.82 -29.29 -42.66
C GLY A 155 -63.90 -28.48 -43.57
N THR A 156 -63.45 -27.32 -43.10
CA THR A 156 -62.61 -26.41 -43.89
C THR A 156 -61.14 -26.83 -43.97
N ALA A 157 -60.67 -27.83 -43.21
CA ALA A 157 -59.28 -28.28 -43.18
C ALA A 157 -58.96 -29.32 -44.28
N LEU A 158 -59.02 -28.87 -45.54
CA LEU A 158 -58.76 -29.67 -46.75
C LEU A 158 -57.52 -29.19 -47.52
N PRO A 159 -56.91 -30.03 -48.39
CA PRO A 159 -55.67 -29.73 -49.09
C PRO A 159 -55.93 -28.88 -50.36
N VAL A 160 -55.89 -27.57 -50.19
CA VAL A 160 -56.21 -26.53 -51.17
C VAL A 160 -55.21 -26.51 -52.33
N LEU A 161 -53.91 -26.60 -52.07
CA LEU A 161 -52.89 -26.46 -53.12
C LEU A 161 -52.86 -27.63 -54.10
N ARG A 162 -53.49 -28.76 -53.76
CA ARG A 162 -53.54 -29.95 -54.61
C ARG A 162 -54.48 -29.81 -55.80
N LEU A 163 -55.39 -28.85 -55.74
CA LEU A 163 -56.43 -28.67 -56.74
C LEU A 163 -56.27 -27.28 -57.39
N PRO A 164 -55.39 -27.14 -58.40
CA PRO A 164 -55.28 -25.89 -59.15
C PRO A 164 -56.51 -25.70 -60.07
N PHE A 165 -56.87 -24.45 -60.28
CA PHE A 165 -57.92 -24.00 -61.19
C PHE A 165 -57.38 -22.92 -62.13
N PRO A 166 -57.85 -22.84 -63.38
CA PRO A 166 -57.50 -21.73 -64.24
C PRO A 166 -58.08 -20.43 -63.67
N LEU A 167 -57.36 -19.31 -63.78
CA LEU A 167 -57.88 -18.00 -63.41
C LEU A 167 -59.13 -17.68 -64.24
N GLY A 168 -60.21 -17.25 -63.57
CA GLY A 168 -61.55 -17.10 -64.16
C GLY A 168 -61.68 -15.89 -65.09
N PRO A 169 -62.65 -15.86 -66.03
CA PRO A 169 -62.94 -14.67 -66.82
C PRO A 169 -63.48 -13.54 -65.92
N GLY A 170 -62.74 -12.43 -65.80
CA GLY A 170 -63.10 -11.27 -64.98
C GLY A 170 -62.38 -11.19 -63.62
N GLU A 171 -61.59 -12.20 -63.27
CA GLU A 171 -60.60 -12.10 -62.19
C GLU A 171 -59.38 -11.32 -62.73
N SER A 172 -58.87 -10.33 -61.96
CA SER A 172 -57.81 -9.44 -62.43
C SER A 172 -56.53 -10.23 -62.75
N SER A 173 -56.05 -10.07 -63.97
CA SER A 173 -54.75 -10.54 -64.46
C SER A 173 -53.72 -9.41 -64.46
N ASP A 174 -53.93 -8.36 -63.65
CA ASP A 174 -53.11 -7.16 -63.70
C ASP A 174 -51.75 -7.43 -63.04
N LEU A 175 -50.76 -7.71 -63.90
CA LEU A 175 -49.36 -7.73 -63.50
C LEU A 175 -48.92 -6.29 -63.21
N PRO A 176 -48.28 -6.01 -62.06
CA PRO A 176 -47.64 -4.73 -61.84
C PRO A 176 -46.63 -4.41 -62.95
N ASP A 177 -46.64 -3.16 -63.41
CA ASP A 177 -45.76 -2.71 -64.50
C ASP A 177 -44.28 -3.07 -64.24
N GLY A 178 -43.67 -3.77 -65.19
CA GLY A 178 -42.25 -4.14 -65.13
C GLY A 178 -41.92 -5.40 -64.32
N TYR A 179 -42.91 -6.25 -64.01
CA TYR A 179 -42.76 -7.57 -63.38
C TYR A 179 -43.34 -8.70 -64.25
N ASP A 180 -42.76 -9.90 -64.16
CA ASP A 180 -43.08 -11.03 -65.03
C ASP A 180 -44.08 -12.02 -64.41
N THR A 181 -44.12 -12.09 -63.08
CA THR A 181 -45.01 -12.97 -62.31
C THR A 181 -45.49 -12.25 -61.05
N ALA A 182 -46.75 -12.45 -60.65
CA ALA A 182 -47.32 -11.91 -59.42
C ALA A 182 -48.14 -12.96 -58.67
N VAL A 183 -47.84 -13.13 -57.38
CA VAL A 183 -48.66 -13.90 -56.42
C VAL A 183 -49.62 -12.93 -55.75
N LEU A 184 -50.92 -13.21 -55.86
CA LEU A 184 -52.01 -12.42 -55.29
C LEU A 184 -52.60 -13.20 -54.10
N LEU A 185 -52.53 -12.60 -52.92
CA LEU A 185 -52.95 -13.22 -51.66
C LEU A 185 -54.01 -12.37 -50.96
N PRO A 186 -55.31 -12.59 -51.24
CA PRO A 186 -56.38 -12.03 -50.43
C PRO A 186 -56.25 -12.54 -48.99
N LEU A 187 -56.13 -11.63 -48.03
CA LEU A 187 -55.85 -11.96 -46.63
C LEU A 187 -57.13 -12.39 -45.91
N ARG A 188 -57.12 -13.63 -45.41
CA ARG A 188 -58.28 -14.34 -44.86
C ARG A 188 -58.98 -13.59 -43.72
N ASP A 189 -58.20 -13.02 -42.80
CA ASP A 189 -58.68 -12.43 -41.54
C ASP A 189 -57.72 -11.35 -41.01
N ASP A 190 -58.08 -10.66 -39.93
CA ASP A 190 -57.27 -9.57 -39.36
C ASP A 190 -55.94 -10.08 -38.77
N ASP A 191 -55.86 -11.35 -38.39
CA ASP A 191 -54.61 -11.97 -37.92
C ASP A 191 -53.62 -12.14 -39.06
N ALA A 192 -54.07 -12.58 -40.24
CA ALA A 192 -53.27 -12.65 -41.45
C ALA A 192 -52.76 -11.26 -41.87
N GLU A 193 -53.60 -10.23 -41.77
CA GLU A 193 -53.18 -8.84 -42.03
C GLU A 193 -52.11 -8.36 -41.05
N ARG A 194 -52.31 -8.54 -39.74
CA ARG A 194 -51.29 -8.19 -38.73
C ARG A 194 -49.98 -8.93 -38.94
N LEU A 195 -50.04 -10.21 -39.30
CA LEU A 195 -48.87 -11.03 -39.60
C LEU A 195 -48.12 -10.48 -40.81
N VAL A 196 -48.79 -10.26 -41.95
CA VAL A 196 -48.15 -9.73 -43.16
C VAL A 196 -47.52 -8.37 -42.91
N ARG A 197 -48.23 -7.46 -42.25
CA ARG A 197 -47.70 -6.12 -41.91
C ARG A 197 -46.41 -6.20 -41.11
N ARG A 198 -46.36 -7.08 -40.10
CA ARG A 198 -45.13 -7.34 -39.33
C ARG A 198 -44.01 -7.90 -40.21
N LEU A 199 -44.29 -8.93 -41.01
CA LEU A 199 -43.28 -9.54 -41.87
C LEU A 199 -42.73 -8.58 -42.93
N LEU A 200 -43.55 -7.66 -43.46
CA LEU A 200 -43.11 -6.61 -44.37
C LEU A 200 -42.22 -5.58 -43.66
N ALA A 201 -42.53 -5.22 -42.41
CA ALA A 201 -41.69 -4.34 -41.61
C ALA A 201 -40.32 -4.97 -41.30
N ASP A 202 -40.29 -6.29 -41.06
CA ASP A 202 -39.09 -7.05 -40.69
C ASP A 202 -38.11 -7.33 -41.86
N VAL A 203 -38.50 -7.09 -43.12
CA VAL A 203 -37.59 -7.21 -44.27
C VAL A 203 -36.43 -6.23 -44.11
N ASP A 204 -35.20 -6.64 -44.40
CA ASP A 204 -34.00 -5.82 -44.25
C ASP A 204 -32.87 -6.21 -45.24
N ASP A 205 -31.67 -5.67 -45.01
CA ASP A 205 -30.47 -5.94 -45.81
C ASP A 205 -30.08 -7.43 -45.80
N ALA A 206 -30.31 -8.15 -44.68
CA ALA A 206 -29.93 -9.55 -44.53
C ALA A 206 -30.61 -10.44 -45.58
N LEU A 207 -31.83 -10.11 -46.02
CA LEU A 207 -32.51 -10.87 -47.07
C LEU A 207 -31.80 -10.75 -48.43
N LEU A 208 -31.29 -9.57 -48.78
CA LEU A 208 -30.49 -9.36 -50.00
C LEU A 208 -29.08 -9.96 -49.91
N LEU A 209 -28.52 -10.05 -48.70
CA LEU A 209 -27.23 -10.72 -48.45
C LEU A 209 -27.38 -12.26 -48.53
N ALA A 210 -28.50 -12.78 -48.02
CA ALA A 210 -28.87 -14.21 -48.07
C ALA A 210 -29.22 -14.70 -49.49
N LEU A 211 -29.84 -13.83 -50.30
CA LEU A 211 -30.28 -14.12 -51.66
C LEU A 211 -29.52 -13.23 -52.65
N PRO A 212 -28.27 -13.59 -53.02
CA PRO A 212 -27.43 -12.71 -53.84
C PRO A 212 -28.00 -12.44 -55.25
N ASP A 213 -28.81 -13.36 -55.78
CA ASP A 213 -29.50 -13.22 -57.07
C ASP A 213 -30.71 -12.27 -57.01
N LEU A 214 -31.09 -11.81 -55.82
CA LEU A 214 -32.10 -10.76 -55.63
C LEU A 214 -31.38 -9.40 -55.56
N ALA A 215 -31.67 -8.50 -56.50
CA ALA A 215 -31.03 -7.19 -56.59
C ALA A 215 -31.84 -6.06 -55.94
N GLU A 216 -33.17 -6.18 -55.93
CA GLU A 216 -34.07 -5.14 -55.44
C GLU A 216 -35.29 -5.73 -54.74
N ILE A 217 -35.68 -5.13 -53.61
CA ILE A 217 -36.95 -5.37 -52.93
C ILE A 217 -37.65 -4.03 -52.75
N VAL A 218 -38.84 -3.89 -53.32
CA VAL A 218 -39.74 -2.75 -53.15
C VAL A 218 -40.89 -3.19 -52.24
N ILE A 219 -41.13 -2.44 -51.17
CA ILE A 219 -42.21 -2.70 -50.21
C ILE A 219 -43.16 -1.50 -50.23
N GLU A 220 -44.44 -1.76 -50.49
CA GLU A 220 -45.48 -0.74 -50.57
C GLU A 220 -46.59 -1.07 -49.56
N THR A 221 -46.72 -0.27 -48.50
CA THR A 221 -47.70 -0.46 -47.41
C THR A 221 -48.33 0.86 -47.03
N ASP A 222 -49.67 0.93 -46.96
CA ASP A 222 -50.43 2.13 -46.58
C ASP A 222 -50.05 3.41 -47.36
N GLY A 223 -49.61 3.26 -48.61
CA GLY A 223 -49.15 4.36 -49.47
C GLY A 223 -47.71 4.79 -49.24
N GLU A 224 -47.00 4.21 -48.27
CA GLU A 224 -45.56 4.37 -48.11
C GLU A 224 -44.81 3.37 -49.00
N ARG A 225 -43.69 3.82 -49.57
CA ARG A 225 -42.81 3.01 -50.42
C ARG A 225 -41.40 2.97 -49.84
N ARG A 226 -40.92 1.77 -49.57
CA ARG A 226 -39.56 1.49 -49.10
C ARG A 226 -38.84 0.63 -50.14
N GLU A 227 -37.60 1.00 -50.48
CA GLU A 227 -36.78 0.28 -51.45
C GLU A 227 -35.46 -0.17 -50.81
N LEU A 228 -35.14 -1.44 -50.97
CA LEU A 228 -33.83 -2.02 -50.67
C LEU A 228 -33.19 -2.44 -51.98
N ARG A 229 -32.04 -1.85 -52.30
CA ARG A 229 -31.31 -2.11 -53.54
C ARG A 229 -29.87 -2.51 -53.24
N GLY A 230 -29.49 -3.69 -53.72
CA GLY A 230 -28.13 -4.20 -53.63
C GLY A 230 -27.29 -3.79 -54.84
N GLY A 231 -26.15 -3.15 -54.61
CA GLY A 231 -25.13 -2.92 -55.62
C GLY A 231 -24.33 -4.19 -55.95
N PRO A 232 -23.40 -4.12 -56.92
CA PRO A 232 -22.48 -5.21 -57.22
C PRO A 232 -21.52 -5.43 -56.05
N SER A 233 -21.10 -6.69 -55.85
CA SER A 233 -20.04 -7.02 -54.90
C SER A 233 -18.67 -6.65 -55.47
N THR A 234 -17.87 -5.91 -54.70
CA THR A 234 -16.51 -5.48 -55.07
C THR A 234 -15.46 -6.16 -54.20
N PRO A 235 -14.40 -6.77 -54.75
CA PRO A 235 -13.33 -7.39 -53.95
C PRO A 235 -12.61 -6.39 -53.04
N VAL A 236 -12.26 -6.81 -51.82
CA VAL A 236 -11.44 -6.02 -50.88
C VAL A 236 -9.95 -6.34 -51.09
N PRO A 237 -9.09 -5.34 -51.39
CA PRO A 237 -7.65 -5.56 -51.54
C PRO A 237 -7.01 -6.13 -50.28
N GLY A 238 -6.19 -7.18 -50.41
CA GLY A 238 -5.57 -7.85 -49.26
C GLY A 238 -6.50 -8.80 -48.47
N GLY A 239 -7.68 -9.14 -49.02
CA GLY A 239 -8.57 -10.17 -48.48
C GLY A 239 -7.88 -11.54 -48.42
N GLY A 240 -8.05 -12.24 -47.29
CA GLY A 240 -7.21 -13.34 -46.82
C GLY A 240 -6.99 -14.51 -47.81
N ASP A 241 -5.85 -15.17 -47.64
CA ASP A 241 -5.46 -16.36 -48.40
C ASP A 241 -6.58 -17.43 -48.38
N GLY A 242 -7.20 -17.66 -49.53
CA GLY A 242 -8.18 -18.74 -49.72
C GLY A 242 -9.66 -18.41 -49.49
N HIS A 243 -10.01 -17.19 -49.06
CA HIS A 243 -11.41 -16.76 -48.87
C HIS A 243 -11.76 -15.52 -49.71
N ALA A 244 -12.97 -15.49 -50.28
CA ALA A 244 -13.43 -14.35 -51.07
C ALA A 244 -13.99 -13.26 -50.15
N VAL A 245 -13.21 -12.19 -49.92
CA VAL A 245 -13.67 -11.02 -49.17
C VAL A 245 -14.15 -9.94 -50.13
N THR A 246 -15.39 -9.51 -49.98
CA THR A 246 -16.03 -8.51 -50.83
C THR A 246 -16.79 -7.47 -50.01
N GLU A 247 -17.03 -6.31 -50.59
CA GLU A 247 -17.96 -5.31 -50.09
C GLU A 247 -19.17 -5.20 -51.01
N ARG A 248 -20.36 -5.08 -50.42
CA ARG A 248 -21.61 -4.89 -51.15
C ARG A 248 -22.40 -3.77 -50.48
N ARG A 249 -22.79 -2.77 -51.27
CA ARG A 249 -23.63 -1.67 -50.80
C ARG A 249 -25.11 -2.07 -50.89
N ILE A 250 -25.86 -1.92 -49.81
CA ILE A 250 -27.31 -2.09 -49.76
C ILE A 250 -27.91 -0.79 -49.24
N GLY A 251 -28.63 -0.07 -50.11
CA GLY A 251 -29.08 1.28 -49.82
C GLY A 251 -27.91 2.21 -49.45
N GLU A 252 -27.92 2.71 -48.21
CA GLU A 252 -26.87 3.59 -47.68
C GLU A 252 -25.76 2.84 -46.94
N ARG A 253 -25.95 1.56 -46.62
CA ARG A 253 -24.99 0.77 -45.83
C ARG A 253 -24.06 -0.02 -46.73
N THR A 254 -22.79 -0.06 -46.36
CA THR A 254 -21.81 -0.96 -46.96
C THR A 254 -21.63 -2.16 -46.04
N TRP A 255 -21.75 -3.36 -46.61
CA TRP A 255 -21.50 -4.61 -45.91
C TRP A 255 -20.21 -5.22 -46.42
N ARG A 256 -19.33 -5.67 -45.53
CA ARG A 256 -18.19 -6.51 -45.89
C ARG A 256 -18.51 -7.96 -45.58
N LEU A 257 -18.30 -8.81 -46.57
CA LEU A 257 -18.61 -10.22 -46.53
C LEU A 257 -17.35 -11.04 -46.77
N CYS A 258 -17.22 -12.14 -46.05
CA CYS A 258 -16.29 -13.21 -46.35
C CYS A 258 -17.11 -14.44 -46.73
N THR A 259 -16.89 -14.98 -47.92
CA THR A 259 -17.64 -16.11 -48.46
C THR A 259 -16.71 -17.24 -48.86
N THR A 260 -17.12 -18.48 -48.57
CA THR A 260 -16.51 -19.69 -49.10
C THR A 260 -17.59 -20.72 -49.47
N SER A 261 -17.25 -21.65 -50.34
CA SER A 261 -18.14 -22.71 -50.81
C SER A 261 -17.36 -23.96 -51.17
N GLY A 262 -18.00 -25.11 -51.10
CA GLY A 262 -17.35 -26.38 -51.42
C GLY A 262 -18.34 -27.54 -51.56
N THR A 263 -17.79 -28.75 -51.50
CA THR A 263 -18.56 -30.01 -51.57
C THR A 263 -18.33 -30.79 -50.28
N ALA A 264 -19.41 -31.19 -49.61
CA ALA A 264 -19.36 -31.94 -48.36
C ALA A 264 -18.96 -33.40 -48.63
N PRO A 265 -18.12 -34.00 -47.76
CA PRO A 265 -17.73 -35.40 -47.90
C PRO A 265 -18.94 -36.32 -47.66
N ALA A 266 -18.93 -37.50 -48.29
CA ALA A 266 -20.05 -38.44 -48.23
C ALA A 266 -20.35 -38.89 -46.79
N GLU A 267 -19.33 -38.96 -45.95
CA GLU A 267 -19.40 -39.33 -44.53
C GLU A 267 -20.15 -38.29 -43.71
N ALA A 268 -19.98 -36.99 -44.00
CA ALA A 268 -20.72 -35.92 -43.33
C ALA A 268 -22.21 -35.95 -43.68
N LEU A 269 -22.55 -36.43 -44.88
CA LEU A 269 -23.90 -36.56 -45.38
C LEU A 269 -24.56 -37.90 -45.05
N ALA A 270 -23.84 -38.85 -44.44
CA ALA A 270 -24.29 -40.24 -44.31
C ALA A 270 -25.67 -40.39 -43.63
N GLU A 271 -25.91 -39.56 -42.61
CA GLU A 271 -27.14 -39.53 -41.80
C GLU A 271 -28.24 -38.62 -42.38
N ARG A 272 -27.98 -37.94 -43.50
CA ARG A 272 -28.95 -37.02 -44.13
C ARG A 272 -29.95 -37.75 -45.04
N PRO A 273 -31.17 -37.20 -45.20
CA PRO A 273 -32.15 -37.71 -46.16
C PRO A 273 -31.58 -37.83 -47.58
N PHE A 274 -32.05 -38.82 -48.34
CA PHE A 274 -31.53 -39.15 -49.68
C PHE A 274 -31.40 -37.93 -50.61
N GLU A 275 -32.40 -37.05 -50.65
CA GLU A 275 -32.38 -35.86 -51.50
C GLU A 275 -31.25 -34.89 -51.16
N GLU A 276 -30.89 -34.77 -49.87
CA GLU A 276 -29.81 -33.89 -49.42
C GLU A 276 -28.44 -34.50 -49.72
N ARG A 277 -28.29 -35.83 -49.61
CA ARG A 277 -27.05 -36.52 -50.00
C ARG A 277 -26.70 -36.37 -51.47
N MET A 278 -27.72 -36.23 -52.33
CA MET A 278 -27.54 -35.98 -53.76
C MET A 278 -27.18 -34.53 -54.08
N ARG A 279 -27.10 -33.64 -53.08
CA ARG A 279 -26.76 -32.22 -53.20
C ARG A 279 -25.63 -31.85 -52.22
N PRO A 280 -24.39 -32.29 -52.48
CA PRO A 280 -23.30 -32.13 -51.52
C PRO A 280 -22.71 -30.72 -51.48
N GLY A 281 -23.11 -29.82 -52.37
CA GLY A 281 -22.61 -28.44 -52.37
C GLY A 281 -23.03 -27.66 -51.12
N TRP A 282 -22.12 -26.88 -50.56
CA TRP A 282 -22.36 -26.00 -49.42
C TRP A 282 -21.73 -24.63 -49.63
N SER A 283 -22.26 -23.62 -48.94
CA SER A 283 -21.72 -22.27 -48.85
C SER A 283 -21.75 -21.77 -47.42
N ALA A 284 -20.81 -20.89 -47.07
CA ALA A 284 -20.72 -20.24 -45.77
C ALA A 284 -20.26 -18.80 -45.97
N SER A 285 -21.01 -17.85 -45.41
CA SER A 285 -20.78 -16.42 -45.51
C SER A 285 -20.97 -15.75 -44.16
N VAL A 286 -20.05 -14.85 -43.81
CA VAL A 286 -20.16 -13.97 -42.64
C VAL A 286 -20.11 -12.53 -43.13
N ALA A 287 -21.01 -11.69 -42.63
CA ALA A 287 -21.13 -10.30 -43.06
C ALA A 287 -21.21 -9.33 -41.87
N VAL A 288 -20.51 -8.20 -41.96
CA VAL A 288 -20.61 -7.10 -40.99
C VAL A 288 -20.80 -5.76 -41.72
N PRO A 289 -21.57 -4.82 -41.17
CA PRO A 289 -21.66 -3.48 -41.72
C PRO A 289 -20.35 -2.72 -41.48
N VAL A 290 -20.02 -1.83 -42.40
CA VAL A 290 -18.77 -1.05 -42.41
C VAL A 290 -19.09 0.43 -42.48
N HIS A 291 -18.42 1.21 -41.62
CA HIS A 291 -18.46 2.67 -41.62
C HIS A 291 -17.02 3.19 -41.62
N ASP A 292 -16.68 4.05 -42.59
CA ASP A 292 -15.32 4.59 -42.78
C ASP A 292 -14.20 3.52 -42.80
N GLY A 293 -14.51 2.35 -43.37
CA GLY A 293 -13.58 1.22 -43.46
C GLY A 293 -13.44 0.39 -42.18
N LEU A 294 -14.10 0.77 -41.09
CA LEU A 294 -14.12 0.05 -39.82
C LEU A 294 -15.39 -0.78 -39.67
N PRO A 295 -15.32 -1.95 -39.01
CA PRO A 295 -16.50 -2.74 -38.74
C PRO A 295 -17.36 -2.05 -37.69
N VAL A 296 -18.68 -2.08 -37.90
CA VAL A 296 -19.66 -1.72 -36.89
C VAL A 296 -20.29 -3.03 -36.42
N PRO A 297 -20.17 -3.41 -35.13
CA PRO A 297 -20.83 -4.61 -34.63
C PRO A 297 -22.33 -4.53 -34.90
N ALA A 298 -22.89 -5.58 -35.46
CA ALA A 298 -24.33 -5.76 -35.53
C ALA A 298 -24.69 -6.90 -34.57
N PRO A 299 -25.56 -6.65 -33.60
CA PRO A 299 -26.78 -7.46 -33.65
C PRO A 299 -28.01 -6.60 -33.35
N ALA A 300 -28.75 -6.27 -34.40
CA ALA A 300 -30.15 -5.88 -34.30
C ALA A 300 -30.96 -6.77 -35.25
N PRO A 301 -32.19 -7.19 -34.87
CA PRO A 301 -33.04 -7.99 -35.74
C PRO A 301 -33.22 -7.34 -37.10
N PRO A 302 -33.30 -8.16 -38.17
CA PRO A 302 -33.35 -9.63 -38.15
C PRO A 302 -31.99 -10.37 -38.11
N ALA A 303 -30.84 -9.69 -37.96
CA ALA A 303 -29.51 -10.32 -37.99
C ALA A 303 -29.11 -11.16 -36.75
N GLY A 304 -29.98 -11.28 -35.73
CA GLY A 304 -29.71 -11.99 -34.46
C GLY A 304 -29.98 -13.49 -34.49
N VAL A 305 -30.08 -14.09 -35.67
CA VAL A 305 -30.27 -15.53 -35.88
C VAL A 305 -29.31 -16.03 -36.94
N VAL A 306 -29.08 -17.35 -36.95
CA VAL A 306 -28.33 -18.00 -38.02
C VAL A 306 -29.22 -18.12 -39.26
N HIS A 307 -28.65 -17.90 -40.45
CA HIS A 307 -29.37 -17.96 -41.72
C HIS A 307 -28.99 -19.22 -42.50
N ALA A 308 -29.99 -19.96 -43.01
CA ALA A 308 -29.78 -21.18 -43.80
C ALA A 308 -30.73 -21.39 -44.99
N PRO A 309 -30.58 -20.62 -46.09
CA PRO A 309 -29.89 -19.34 -46.21
C PRO A 309 -30.75 -18.17 -45.70
N THR A 310 -31.99 -18.43 -45.31
CA THR A 310 -32.92 -17.44 -44.72
C THR A 310 -32.97 -17.59 -43.19
N PRO A 311 -33.53 -16.61 -42.44
CA PRO A 311 -33.56 -16.65 -40.99
C PRO A 311 -34.10 -17.97 -40.42
N THR A 312 -33.40 -18.54 -39.42
CA THR A 312 -33.87 -19.68 -38.60
C THR A 312 -34.35 -19.20 -37.22
N ASP A 313 -34.84 -20.12 -36.38
CA ASP A 313 -35.15 -19.88 -34.97
C ASP A 313 -33.91 -19.98 -34.05
N ASP A 314 -32.73 -20.25 -34.61
CA ASP A 314 -31.49 -20.42 -33.84
C ASP A 314 -30.83 -19.05 -33.67
N ARG A 315 -30.97 -18.51 -32.47
CA ARG A 315 -30.39 -17.22 -32.08
C ARG A 315 -28.87 -17.29 -32.06
N THR A 316 -28.24 -16.17 -32.38
CA THR A 316 -26.79 -16.00 -32.23
C THR A 316 -26.46 -14.65 -31.64
N GLU A 317 -25.46 -14.63 -30.75
CA GLU A 317 -24.87 -13.40 -30.20
C GLU A 317 -23.56 -13.02 -30.90
N LEU A 318 -23.20 -13.71 -31.98
CA LEU A 318 -22.09 -13.28 -32.82
C LEU A 318 -22.35 -11.86 -33.35
N PRO A 319 -21.36 -10.95 -33.30
CA PRO A 319 -21.52 -9.56 -33.76
C PRO A 319 -21.46 -9.44 -35.30
N ALA A 320 -21.96 -10.44 -36.01
CA ALA A 320 -21.98 -10.54 -37.47
C ALA A 320 -23.17 -11.38 -37.95
N LEU A 321 -23.63 -11.10 -39.17
CA LEU A 321 -24.64 -11.91 -39.85
C LEU A 321 -23.98 -13.20 -40.36
N VAL A 322 -24.53 -14.36 -40.00
CA VAL A 322 -24.03 -15.69 -40.37
C VAL A 322 -25.00 -16.37 -41.31
N ILE A 323 -24.58 -16.64 -42.55
CA ILE A 323 -25.38 -17.31 -43.59
C ILE A 323 -24.64 -18.55 -44.06
N ALA A 324 -25.22 -19.74 -43.89
CA ALA A 324 -24.59 -20.98 -44.32
C ALA A 324 -25.61 -22.03 -44.77
N SER A 325 -25.17 -22.97 -45.62
CA SER A 325 -25.97 -24.12 -46.06
C SER A 325 -26.13 -25.19 -44.96
N LEU A 326 -26.47 -24.77 -43.74
CA LEU A 326 -26.67 -25.64 -42.59
C LEU A 326 -27.90 -26.54 -42.79
N PRO A 327 -27.82 -27.83 -42.43
CA PRO A 327 -28.96 -28.73 -42.57
C PRO A 327 -30.06 -28.32 -41.60
N LEU A 328 -31.29 -28.22 -42.08
CA LEU A 328 -32.44 -27.90 -41.24
C LEU A 328 -33.18 -29.17 -40.77
N ASP A 329 -33.95 -29.02 -39.69
CA ASP A 329 -34.88 -30.03 -39.20
C ASP A 329 -36.08 -30.24 -40.14
N SER A 330 -36.96 -31.19 -39.80
CA SER A 330 -38.14 -31.50 -40.63
C SER A 330 -39.12 -30.34 -40.78
N GLN A 331 -39.17 -29.44 -39.79
CA GLN A 331 -39.98 -28.23 -39.78
C GLN A 331 -39.27 -27.05 -40.45
N ARG A 332 -37.99 -27.20 -40.86
CA ARG A 332 -37.15 -26.16 -41.45
C ARG A 332 -36.99 -24.89 -40.62
N ARG A 333 -37.16 -24.98 -39.31
CA ARG A 333 -37.07 -23.82 -38.40
C ARG A 333 -35.77 -23.80 -37.61
N ARG A 334 -35.19 -24.96 -37.34
CA ARG A 334 -33.92 -25.07 -36.64
C ARG A 334 -32.90 -25.86 -37.42
N VAL A 335 -31.63 -25.60 -37.16
CA VAL A 335 -30.52 -26.39 -37.67
C VAL A 335 -30.55 -27.76 -36.99
N ALA A 336 -30.51 -28.80 -37.82
CA ALA A 336 -30.42 -30.17 -37.34
C ALA A 336 -29.00 -30.46 -36.84
N PRO A 337 -28.84 -31.05 -35.64
CA PRO A 337 -27.52 -31.45 -35.15
C PRO A 337 -26.96 -32.61 -35.99
N GLY A 338 -25.64 -32.75 -35.99
CA GLY A 338 -24.94 -33.85 -36.64
C GLY A 338 -23.65 -33.41 -37.34
N ARG A 339 -22.92 -34.38 -37.89
CA ARG A 339 -21.58 -34.18 -38.42
C ARG A 339 -21.45 -33.07 -39.47
N LEU A 340 -22.41 -32.94 -40.39
CA LEU A 340 -22.40 -31.85 -41.38
C LEU A 340 -22.47 -30.47 -40.72
N THR A 341 -23.28 -30.33 -39.66
CA THR A 341 -23.40 -29.07 -38.91
C THR A 341 -22.08 -28.76 -38.21
N ASP A 342 -21.47 -29.74 -37.55
CA ASP A 342 -20.18 -29.56 -36.86
C ASP A 342 -19.08 -29.13 -37.85
N GLU A 343 -18.97 -29.80 -39.00
CA GLU A 343 -18.00 -29.44 -40.04
C GLU A 343 -18.25 -28.02 -40.61
N LEU A 344 -19.51 -27.63 -40.82
CA LEU A 344 -19.84 -26.27 -41.30
C LEU A 344 -19.64 -25.18 -40.24
N VAL A 345 -19.84 -25.49 -38.95
CA VAL A 345 -19.56 -24.58 -37.84
C VAL A 345 -18.05 -24.30 -37.75
N GLU A 346 -17.20 -25.31 -37.93
CA GLU A 346 -15.74 -25.12 -38.02
C GLU A 346 -15.35 -24.22 -39.19
N ARG A 347 -15.92 -24.46 -40.37
CA ARG A 347 -15.71 -23.59 -41.56
C ARG A 347 -16.18 -22.16 -41.34
N LEU A 348 -17.32 -21.98 -40.66
CA LEU A 348 -17.81 -20.65 -40.30
C LEU A 348 -16.84 -19.92 -39.37
N GLY A 349 -16.17 -20.64 -38.45
CA GLY A 349 -15.09 -20.09 -37.65
C GLY A 349 -13.93 -19.55 -38.50
N GLU A 350 -13.46 -20.34 -39.48
CA GLU A 350 -12.41 -19.94 -40.42
C GLU A 350 -12.81 -18.70 -41.25
N VAL A 351 -14.02 -18.71 -41.82
CA VAL A 351 -14.59 -17.60 -42.61
C VAL A 351 -14.71 -16.33 -41.79
N TYR A 352 -15.17 -16.45 -40.54
CA TYR A 352 -15.27 -15.34 -39.60
C TYR A 352 -13.89 -14.75 -39.30
N ALA A 353 -12.90 -15.60 -39.00
CA ALA A 353 -11.55 -15.12 -38.71
C ALA A 353 -10.90 -14.45 -39.93
N ALA A 354 -11.13 -14.97 -41.13
CA ALA A 354 -10.70 -14.33 -42.38
C ALA A 354 -11.39 -12.96 -42.61
N LEU A 355 -12.67 -12.82 -42.25
CA LEU A 355 -13.38 -11.54 -42.28
C LEU A 355 -12.72 -10.53 -41.31
N VAL A 356 -12.46 -10.93 -40.06
CA VAL A 356 -11.80 -10.08 -39.06
C VAL A 356 -10.40 -9.66 -39.53
N ALA A 357 -9.62 -10.60 -40.07
CA ALA A 357 -8.28 -10.31 -40.60
C ALA A 357 -8.27 -9.34 -41.79
N SER A 358 -9.39 -9.17 -42.49
CA SER A 358 -9.53 -8.20 -43.58
C SER A 358 -9.60 -6.74 -43.11
N PHE A 359 -9.88 -6.49 -41.82
CA PHE A 359 -10.01 -5.14 -41.26
C PHE A 359 -8.73 -4.54 -40.70
N ALA A 360 -7.67 -5.32 -40.50
CA ALA A 360 -6.33 -4.77 -40.28
C ALA A 360 -5.80 -4.19 -41.62
N PRO A 361 -5.07 -3.04 -41.72
CA PRO A 361 -3.98 -2.61 -40.82
C PRO A 361 -3.81 -1.07 -40.66
N ALA A 362 -4.05 -0.52 -39.48
CA ALA A 362 -3.59 0.82 -39.11
C ALA A 362 -3.52 0.94 -37.59
N GLY A 363 -2.39 1.38 -37.05
CA GLY A 363 -2.05 1.41 -35.61
C GLY A 363 -2.84 2.40 -34.75
N SER A 364 -4.06 2.81 -35.15
CA SER A 364 -4.89 3.72 -34.36
C SER A 364 -5.69 2.97 -33.29
N ALA A 365 -5.97 3.65 -32.16
CA ALA A 365 -6.76 3.10 -31.06
C ALA A 365 -8.24 2.90 -31.39
N GLU A 366 -8.79 3.70 -32.29
CA GLU A 366 -10.17 3.53 -32.73
C GLU A 366 -10.32 2.28 -33.61
N SER A 367 -9.37 2.05 -34.52
CA SER A 367 -9.36 0.87 -35.39
C SER A 367 -9.24 -0.43 -34.59
N GLY A 368 -8.33 -0.49 -33.60
CA GLY A 368 -8.16 -1.68 -32.77
C GLY A 368 -9.41 -2.01 -31.95
N ARG A 369 -10.05 -1.01 -31.34
CA ARG A 369 -11.33 -1.21 -30.61
C ARG A 369 -12.44 -1.72 -31.52
N ALA A 370 -12.60 -1.12 -32.71
CA ALA A 370 -13.64 -1.53 -33.66
C ALA A 370 -13.46 -3.00 -34.09
N VAL A 371 -12.23 -3.41 -34.45
CA VAL A 371 -11.98 -4.81 -34.87
C VAL A 371 -12.14 -5.79 -33.70
N LEU A 372 -11.62 -5.47 -32.51
CA LEU A 372 -11.72 -6.33 -31.34
C LEU A 372 -13.16 -6.48 -30.83
N SER A 373 -14.06 -5.53 -31.15
CA SER A 373 -15.49 -5.65 -30.85
C SER A 373 -16.20 -6.73 -31.69
N LEU A 374 -15.56 -7.27 -32.73
CA LEU A 374 -16.04 -8.45 -33.46
C LEU A 374 -15.67 -9.77 -32.76
N VAL A 375 -14.85 -9.76 -31.71
CA VAL A 375 -14.48 -10.97 -30.99
C VAL A 375 -15.63 -11.35 -30.05
N PRO A 376 -16.28 -12.51 -30.24
CA PRO A 376 -17.39 -12.91 -29.39
C PRO A 376 -16.93 -13.36 -28.00
N GLY A 377 -17.84 -13.25 -27.03
CA GLY A 377 -17.66 -13.82 -25.69
C GLY A 377 -17.55 -15.35 -25.70
N PRO A 378 -17.11 -15.97 -24.59
CA PRO A 378 -16.91 -17.43 -24.54
C PRO A 378 -18.20 -18.25 -24.48
N LEU A 379 -19.34 -17.61 -24.20
CA LEU A 379 -20.65 -18.25 -24.03
C LEU A 379 -21.55 -17.88 -25.21
N GLY A 380 -22.30 -18.86 -25.71
CA GLY A 380 -23.40 -18.65 -26.65
C GLY A 380 -24.76 -18.91 -26.01
N THR A 381 -25.83 -18.51 -26.67
CA THR A 381 -27.23 -18.56 -26.16
C THR A 381 -27.93 -19.90 -26.34
N GLY A 382 -27.33 -20.83 -27.10
CA GLY A 382 -27.81 -22.19 -27.33
C GLY A 382 -26.70 -23.08 -27.91
N ASP A 383 -26.99 -24.36 -28.17
CA ASP A 383 -25.95 -25.34 -28.56
C ASP A 383 -25.21 -24.98 -29.86
N LEU A 384 -25.96 -24.57 -30.90
CA LEU A 384 -25.37 -24.13 -32.17
C LEU A 384 -24.51 -22.88 -31.98
N ASP A 385 -25.03 -21.88 -31.26
CA ASP A 385 -24.35 -20.62 -30.99
C ASP A 385 -23.08 -20.81 -30.16
N ALA A 386 -23.14 -21.69 -29.14
CA ALA A 386 -21.96 -22.08 -28.36
C ALA A 386 -20.92 -22.80 -29.23
N GLY A 387 -21.36 -23.62 -30.19
CA GLY A 387 -20.50 -24.21 -31.22
C GLY A 387 -19.80 -23.15 -32.07
N LEU A 388 -20.57 -22.18 -32.57
CA LEU A 388 -20.08 -21.06 -33.37
C LEU A 388 -19.09 -20.19 -32.60
N HIS A 389 -19.42 -19.77 -31.38
CA HIS A 389 -18.52 -18.99 -30.52
C HIS A 389 -17.19 -19.73 -30.28
N ARG A 390 -17.24 -21.04 -30.02
CA ARG A 390 -16.03 -21.86 -29.84
C ARG A 390 -15.19 -21.92 -31.11
N ALA A 391 -15.82 -22.21 -32.26
CA ALA A 391 -15.13 -22.30 -33.54
C ALA A 391 -14.52 -20.95 -33.96
N VAL A 392 -15.27 -19.85 -33.81
CA VAL A 392 -14.81 -18.49 -34.11
C VAL A 392 -13.63 -18.11 -33.21
N ARG A 393 -13.70 -18.31 -31.89
CA ARG A 393 -12.61 -17.96 -30.98
C ARG A 393 -11.35 -18.80 -31.24
N ALA A 394 -11.52 -20.09 -31.53
CA ALA A 394 -10.40 -20.96 -31.90
C ALA A 394 -9.72 -20.49 -33.18
N ALA A 395 -10.49 -20.19 -34.23
CA ALA A 395 -9.96 -19.69 -35.50
C ALA A 395 -9.31 -18.30 -35.36
N LEU A 396 -9.93 -17.38 -34.59
CA LEU A 396 -9.35 -16.07 -34.30
C LEU A 396 -8.02 -16.17 -33.57
N GLY A 397 -7.88 -17.09 -32.61
CA GLY A 397 -6.63 -17.32 -31.89
C GLY A 397 -5.48 -17.83 -32.78
N GLU A 398 -5.77 -18.45 -33.93
CA GLU A 398 -4.79 -18.91 -34.93
C GLU A 398 -4.51 -17.90 -36.04
N THR A 399 -5.38 -16.91 -36.22
CA THR A 399 -5.35 -16.03 -37.40
C THR A 399 -4.52 -14.77 -37.12
N PRO A 400 -3.52 -14.44 -37.95
CA PRO A 400 -2.76 -13.20 -37.78
C PRO A 400 -3.58 -11.96 -38.16
N PHE A 401 -4.12 -11.26 -37.16
CA PHE A 401 -4.87 -10.01 -37.38
C PHE A 401 -4.50 -8.87 -36.42
N VAL A 402 -3.77 -9.16 -35.34
CA VAL A 402 -3.33 -8.14 -34.38
C VAL A 402 -2.04 -7.51 -34.89
N PRO A 403 -1.97 -6.20 -35.15
CA PRO A 403 -0.72 -5.54 -35.50
C PRO A 403 0.20 -5.47 -34.28
N SER A 404 1.44 -5.87 -34.45
CA SER A 404 2.52 -5.64 -33.50
C SER A 404 2.93 -4.17 -33.49
N ALA A 405 3.62 -3.77 -32.42
CA ALA A 405 4.16 -2.42 -32.28
C ALA A 405 5.21 -2.08 -33.35
N ASP A 406 5.87 -3.07 -33.97
CA ASP A 406 6.79 -2.90 -35.11
C ASP A 406 6.09 -2.99 -36.50
N GLY A 407 4.78 -3.20 -36.53
CA GLY A 407 3.94 -3.13 -37.73
C GLY A 407 3.66 -4.45 -38.46
N ALA A 408 4.24 -5.57 -38.02
CA ALA A 408 3.88 -6.90 -38.50
C ALA A 408 2.49 -7.34 -37.99
N ARG A 409 1.90 -8.40 -38.58
CA ARG A 409 0.67 -9.01 -38.05
C ARG A 409 1.03 -10.25 -37.24
N MET A 410 0.46 -10.34 -36.05
CA MET A 410 0.63 -11.43 -35.11
C MET A 410 -0.69 -12.15 -34.88
N ARG A 411 -0.59 -13.45 -34.55
CA ARG A 411 -1.72 -14.20 -34.01
C ARG A 411 -1.94 -13.72 -32.57
N PRO A 412 -3.18 -13.69 -32.06
CA PRO A 412 -3.42 -13.32 -30.67
C PRO A 412 -2.57 -14.10 -29.65
N ARG A 413 -2.28 -15.39 -29.90
CA ARG A 413 -1.41 -16.20 -29.03
C ARG A 413 0.06 -15.76 -28.98
N ASP A 414 0.52 -15.07 -30.03
CA ASP A 414 1.89 -14.58 -30.14
C ASP A 414 2.00 -13.17 -29.49
N VAL A 415 0.87 -12.61 -29.04
CA VAL A 415 0.83 -11.34 -28.33
C VAL A 415 1.28 -11.53 -26.89
N VAL A 416 2.17 -10.65 -26.45
CA VAL A 416 2.60 -10.51 -25.06
C VAL A 416 2.04 -9.20 -24.53
N LEU A 417 1.20 -9.29 -23.50
CA LEU A 417 0.73 -8.15 -22.73
C LEU A 417 1.56 -8.02 -21.46
N VAL A 418 2.16 -6.86 -21.25
CA VAL A 418 2.95 -6.59 -20.04
C VAL A 418 2.14 -5.68 -19.13
N ASP A 419 1.86 -6.15 -17.93
CA ASP A 419 1.03 -5.41 -16.98
C ASP A 419 1.62 -4.02 -16.71
N GLY A 420 0.76 -2.99 -16.67
CA GLY A 420 1.18 -1.59 -16.52
C GLY A 420 1.79 -0.92 -17.76
N LEU A 421 2.15 -1.64 -18.84
CA LEU A 421 2.66 -1.02 -20.08
C LEU A 421 1.56 -0.52 -21.04
N GLY A 422 0.30 -0.94 -20.86
CA GLY A 422 -0.82 -0.44 -21.68
C GLY A 422 -1.09 1.06 -21.53
N VAL A 423 -0.51 1.70 -20.51
CA VAL A 423 -0.57 3.14 -20.20
C VAL A 423 0.76 3.85 -20.51
N ALA A 424 1.81 3.10 -20.87
CA ALA A 424 3.14 3.64 -21.14
C ALA A 424 3.15 4.54 -22.39
N ALA A 425 4.03 5.54 -22.39
CA ALA A 425 4.02 6.65 -23.34
C ALA A 425 4.23 6.23 -24.81
N ASP A 426 5.01 5.15 -25.07
CA ASP A 426 5.27 4.65 -26.43
C ASP A 426 5.65 3.16 -26.47
N PRO A 427 4.70 2.24 -26.70
CA PRO A 427 4.97 0.80 -26.88
C PRO A 427 5.88 0.49 -28.09
N GLN A 428 5.99 1.39 -29.07
CA GLN A 428 6.81 1.19 -30.26
C GLN A 428 8.30 1.27 -29.94
N ALA A 429 8.69 2.17 -29.02
CA ALA A 429 10.06 2.23 -28.51
C ALA A 429 10.47 0.96 -27.74
N LEU A 430 9.51 0.26 -27.13
CA LEU A 430 9.75 -0.99 -26.40
C LEU A 430 9.75 -2.23 -27.30
N ALA A 431 9.21 -2.14 -28.52
CA ALA A 431 9.10 -3.26 -29.46
C ALA A 431 10.45 -3.83 -29.91
N ALA A 432 11.50 -2.99 -29.91
CA ALA A 432 12.87 -3.41 -30.22
C ALA A 432 13.46 -4.36 -29.17
N VAL A 433 12.88 -4.36 -27.97
CA VAL A 433 13.38 -5.08 -26.79
C VAL A 433 12.42 -6.19 -26.37
N ILE A 434 11.12 -5.93 -26.44
CA ILE A 434 10.06 -6.85 -26.02
C ILE A 434 9.32 -7.33 -27.28
N GLY A 435 9.63 -8.56 -27.70
CA GLY A 435 8.90 -9.21 -28.78
C GLY A 435 7.45 -9.51 -28.40
N GLY A 436 6.54 -9.42 -29.38
CA GLY A 436 5.12 -9.76 -29.18
C GLY A 436 4.22 -8.63 -28.68
N LEU A 437 4.74 -7.40 -28.48
CA LEU A 437 3.90 -6.28 -28.07
C LEU A 437 2.90 -5.87 -29.17
N PRO A 438 1.60 -5.71 -28.86
CA PRO A 438 0.64 -5.19 -29.81
C PRO A 438 0.83 -3.69 -30.01
N ALA A 439 0.41 -3.15 -31.17
CA ALA A 439 0.33 -1.71 -31.36
C ALA A 439 -0.55 -1.06 -30.29
N SER A 440 -0.25 0.17 -29.88
CA SER A 440 -0.89 0.87 -28.75
C SER A 440 -2.43 0.85 -28.81
N GLY A 441 -2.99 0.96 -30.01
CA GLY A 441 -4.43 0.93 -30.24
C GLY A 441 -5.15 -0.42 -30.07
N TRP A 442 -4.38 -1.49 -29.89
CA TRP A 442 -4.85 -2.88 -29.83
C TRP A 442 -4.74 -3.49 -28.44
N TRP A 443 -4.37 -2.70 -27.44
CA TRP A 443 -4.25 -3.15 -26.06
C TRP A 443 -5.62 -3.37 -25.41
N ASN A 444 -6.17 -4.58 -25.57
CA ASN A 444 -7.37 -5.03 -24.86
C ASN A 444 -7.09 -6.35 -24.14
N ARG A 445 -6.86 -6.26 -22.83
CA ARG A 445 -6.47 -7.39 -21.97
C ARG A 445 -7.48 -8.53 -22.05
N ASP A 446 -8.73 -8.26 -21.75
CA ASP A 446 -9.76 -9.30 -21.61
C ASP A 446 -10.01 -10.05 -22.93
N VAL A 447 -10.02 -9.32 -24.05
CA VAL A 447 -10.25 -9.93 -25.37
C VAL A 447 -9.06 -10.76 -25.83
N LEU A 448 -7.83 -10.20 -25.74
CA LEU A 448 -6.64 -10.86 -26.28
C LEU A 448 -6.21 -12.07 -25.44
N THR A 449 -6.29 -11.98 -24.10
CA THR A 449 -6.05 -13.13 -23.21
C THR A 449 -7.08 -14.22 -23.44
N GLY A 450 -8.35 -13.85 -23.65
CA GLY A 450 -9.40 -14.75 -24.05
C GLY A 450 -9.15 -15.48 -25.37
N LEU A 451 -8.28 -14.94 -26.23
CA LEU A 451 -7.82 -15.54 -27.49
C LEU A 451 -6.43 -16.21 -27.38
N GLY A 452 -5.82 -16.22 -26.20
CA GLY A 452 -4.57 -16.93 -25.90
C GLY A 452 -3.31 -16.06 -25.77
N ALA A 453 -3.42 -14.73 -25.72
CA ALA A 453 -2.28 -13.86 -25.47
C ALA A 453 -1.62 -14.15 -24.11
N ALA A 454 -0.29 -14.09 -24.05
CA ALA A 454 0.46 -14.27 -22.82
C ALA A 454 0.48 -12.98 -21.99
N GLU A 455 0.39 -13.11 -20.67
CA GLU A 455 0.59 -11.99 -19.74
C GLU A 455 1.94 -12.12 -19.04
N ARG A 456 2.64 -10.99 -18.89
CA ARG A 456 3.90 -10.90 -18.16
C ARG A 456 3.86 -9.75 -17.15
N ALA A 457 4.51 -9.92 -16.00
CA ALA A 457 4.71 -8.83 -15.07
C ALA A 457 5.79 -7.88 -15.62
N LEU A 458 5.63 -6.58 -15.40
CA LEU A 458 6.64 -5.59 -15.79
C LEU A 458 7.98 -5.82 -15.07
N ALA A 459 7.96 -6.30 -13.83
CA ALA A 459 9.19 -6.63 -13.09
C ALA A 459 10.03 -7.70 -13.80
N ASP A 460 9.41 -8.77 -14.32
CA ASP A 460 10.12 -9.83 -15.07
C ASP A 460 10.76 -9.28 -16.34
N VAL A 461 10.08 -8.34 -17.00
CA VAL A 461 10.59 -7.65 -18.19
C VAL A 461 11.78 -6.78 -17.81
N VAL A 462 11.69 -6.01 -16.71
CA VAL A 462 12.78 -5.17 -16.22
C VAL A 462 14.02 -5.98 -15.86
N ASP A 463 13.84 -7.17 -15.26
CA ASP A 463 14.95 -8.07 -14.95
C ASP A 463 15.65 -8.57 -16.22
N GLU A 464 14.91 -8.85 -17.30
CA GLU A 464 15.48 -9.18 -18.61
C GLU A 464 16.27 -8.02 -19.25
N LEU A 465 15.85 -6.77 -19.01
CA LEU A 465 16.59 -5.60 -19.49
C LEU A 465 18.05 -5.59 -19.00
N SER A 466 18.34 -6.21 -17.84
CA SER A 466 19.71 -6.31 -17.31
C SER A 466 20.69 -7.03 -18.24
N ALA A 467 20.21 -7.84 -19.20
CA ALA A 467 21.04 -8.52 -20.17
C ALA A 467 21.39 -7.65 -21.39
N LEU A 468 20.69 -6.54 -21.58
CA LEU A 468 20.92 -5.63 -22.70
C LEU A 468 22.20 -4.84 -22.50
N ARG A 469 22.88 -4.58 -23.61
CA ARG A 469 24.04 -3.70 -23.68
C ARG A 469 23.68 -2.51 -24.55
N LEU A 470 23.10 -1.50 -23.93
CA LEU A 470 22.82 -0.21 -24.55
C LEU A 470 23.89 0.80 -24.11
N ASP A 471 24.16 1.77 -24.97
CA ASP A 471 24.91 2.97 -24.58
C ASP A 471 24.01 3.86 -23.68
N PRO A 472 24.59 4.84 -22.96
CA PRO A 472 23.82 5.73 -22.09
C PRO A 472 22.62 6.42 -22.77
N SER A 473 22.74 6.78 -24.05
CA SER A 473 21.67 7.42 -24.81
C SER A 473 20.51 6.46 -25.11
N GLY A 474 20.80 5.19 -25.45
CA GLY A 474 19.79 4.15 -25.61
C GLY A 474 19.05 3.83 -24.30
N TRP A 475 19.73 3.86 -23.15
CA TRP A 475 19.06 3.74 -21.85
C TRP A 475 18.08 4.90 -21.58
N ARG A 476 18.44 6.13 -21.96
CA ARG A 476 17.56 7.29 -21.82
C ARG A 476 16.27 7.14 -22.64
N GLU A 477 16.37 6.66 -23.87
CA GLU A 477 15.20 6.38 -24.72
C GLU A 477 14.29 5.32 -24.09
N LEU A 478 14.87 4.27 -23.51
CA LEU A 478 14.13 3.23 -22.79
C LEU A 478 13.41 3.79 -21.55
N TYR A 479 14.05 4.66 -20.77
CA TYR A 479 13.40 5.33 -19.64
C TYR A 479 12.26 6.26 -20.08
N ALA A 480 12.38 6.91 -21.23
CA ALA A 480 11.30 7.71 -21.78
C ALA A 480 10.12 6.83 -22.20
N ALA A 481 10.37 5.67 -22.80
CA ALA A 481 9.35 4.71 -23.19
C ALA A 481 8.61 4.08 -21.99
N LEU A 482 9.31 3.89 -20.87
CA LEU A 482 8.75 3.38 -19.61
C LEU A 482 8.11 4.47 -18.73
N ASP A 483 8.17 5.74 -19.14
CA ASP A 483 7.59 6.81 -18.35
C ASP A 483 6.06 6.69 -18.29
N GLY A 484 5.52 6.72 -17.08
CA GLY A 484 4.10 6.47 -16.79
C GLY A 484 3.77 5.04 -16.35
N ALA A 485 4.70 4.08 -16.47
CA ALA A 485 4.51 2.73 -15.94
C ALA A 485 4.57 2.68 -14.40
N ASP A 486 4.17 1.55 -13.82
CA ASP A 486 4.16 1.36 -12.36
C ASP A 486 5.58 1.46 -11.77
N ARG A 487 5.75 2.34 -10.78
CA ARG A 487 7.05 2.67 -10.20
C ARG A 487 7.64 1.53 -9.37
N GLU A 488 6.79 0.72 -8.74
CA GLU A 488 7.26 -0.40 -7.91
C GLU A 488 7.94 -1.46 -8.78
N ALA A 489 7.33 -1.80 -9.92
CA ALA A 489 7.88 -2.72 -10.91
C ALA A 489 9.18 -2.24 -11.58
N LEU A 490 9.46 -0.93 -11.56
CA LEU A 490 10.67 -0.33 -12.13
C LEU A 490 11.86 -0.24 -11.15
N GLY A 491 11.72 -0.77 -9.93
CA GLY A 491 12.72 -0.64 -8.87
C GLY A 491 14.09 -1.25 -9.18
N SER A 492 14.18 -2.25 -10.06
CA SER A 492 15.42 -2.93 -10.46
C SER A 492 16.00 -2.43 -11.79
N LEU A 493 15.50 -1.32 -12.34
CA LEU A 493 15.94 -0.79 -13.64
C LEU A 493 17.47 -0.68 -13.71
N PRO A 494 18.11 -1.22 -14.76
CA PRO A 494 19.54 -1.01 -14.98
C PRO A 494 19.83 0.47 -15.22
N VAL A 495 20.85 1.01 -14.57
CA VAL A 495 21.29 2.40 -14.72
C VAL A 495 22.78 2.48 -15.03
N PRO A 496 23.18 3.02 -16.19
CA PRO A 496 24.59 3.23 -16.51
C PRO A 496 25.16 4.40 -15.70
N LEU A 497 26.34 4.22 -15.14
CA LEU A 497 27.08 5.21 -14.38
C LEU A 497 28.13 5.92 -15.25
N ALA A 498 28.56 7.10 -14.81
CA ALA A 498 29.57 7.92 -15.49
C ALA A 498 30.94 7.23 -15.61
N ASP A 499 31.23 6.26 -14.73
CA ASP A 499 32.46 5.45 -14.74
C ASP A 499 32.38 4.22 -15.67
N GLY A 500 31.29 4.06 -16.42
CA GLY A 500 31.07 2.97 -17.36
C GLY A 500 30.50 1.69 -16.75
N ARG A 501 30.31 1.62 -15.42
CA ARG A 501 29.58 0.51 -14.78
C ARG A 501 28.08 0.65 -15.03
N THR A 502 27.34 -0.44 -14.83
CA THR A 502 25.87 -0.42 -14.80
C THR A 502 25.41 -1.05 -13.50
N VAL A 503 24.56 -0.36 -12.76
CA VAL A 503 23.99 -0.82 -11.49
C VAL A 503 22.53 -1.17 -11.66
N ARG A 504 21.98 -1.95 -10.72
CA ARG A 504 20.55 -2.30 -10.70
C ARG A 504 19.83 -1.42 -9.70
N GLY A 505 18.84 -0.68 -10.19
CA GLY A 505 17.97 0.19 -9.41
C GLY A 505 18.50 1.63 -9.30
N PRO A 506 17.61 2.63 -9.42
CA PRO A 506 17.99 4.05 -9.36
C PRO A 506 18.10 4.61 -7.94
N ARG A 507 17.61 3.91 -6.91
CA ARG A 507 17.66 4.38 -5.52
C ARG A 507 19.10 4.48 -5.04
N GLY A 508 19.43 5.60 -4.41
CA GLY A 508 20.78 5.86 -3.89
C GLY A 508 21.81 6.15 -4.99
N LEU A 509 21.37 6.50 -6.20
CA LEU A 509 22.24 7.02 -7.25
C LEU A 509 22.17 8.54 -7.30
N LEU A 510 23.28 9.16 -7.67
CA LEU A 510 23.36 10.60 -7.90
C LEU A 510 23.17 10.91 -9.39
N LEU A 511 22.19 11.73 -9.73
CA LEU A 511 22.07 12.33 -11.05
C LEU A 511 23.09 13.47 -11.18
N PRO A 512 23.66 13.70 -12.37
CA PRO A 512 24.53 14.85 -12.61
C PRO A 512 23.83 16.15 -12.18
N GLY A 513 24.54 17.00 -11.45
CA GLY A 513 24.08 18.30 -10.97
C GLY A 513 25.20 19.32 -11.00
N ASP A 514 25.09 20.39 -10.20
CA ASP A 514 25.98 21.55 -10.25
C ASP A 514 27.27 21.41 -9.40
N VAL A 515 27.51 20.24 -8.81
CA VAL A 515 28.72 19.97 -8.01
C VAL A 515 29.93 19.76 -8.91
N ASP A 516 31.05 20.42 -8.59
CA ASP A 516 32.32 20.20 -9.28
C ASP A 516 32.74 18.72 -9.20
N PRO A 517 32.94 18.01 -10.34
CA PRO A 517 33.40 16.63 -10.36
C PRO A 517 34.69 16.39 -9.56
N ALA A 518 35.55 17.40 -9.41
CA ALA A 518 36.77 17.30 -8.59
C ALA A 518 36.46 17.05 -7.10
N LEU A 519 35.35 17.60 -6.58
CA LEU A 519 34.91 17.39 -5.20
C LEU A 519 34.30 16.00 -4.98
N MET A 520 33.84 15.33 -6.04
CA MET A 520 33.24 13.98 -5.94
C MET A 520 34.25 12.86 -6.20
N ALA A 521 35.36 13.17 -6.89
CA ALA A 521 36.36 12.19 -7.32
C ALA A 521 36.93 11.31 -6.18
N PRO A 522 37.17 11.80 -4.96
CA PRO A 522 37.75 10.98 -3.88
C PRO A 522 36.83 9.85 -3.37
N PHE A 523 35.51 9.93 -3.56
CA PHE A 523 34.54 9.08 -2.85
C PHE A 523 33.98 7.90 -3.65
N ALA A 524 34.42 7.71 -4.91
CA ALA A 524 33.94 6.66 -5.81
C ALA A 524 32.40 6.55 -5.91
N LEU A 525 31.74 7.72 -5.94
CA LEU A 525 30.27 7.85 -5.93
C LEU A 525 29.62 7.22 -7.16
N ARG A 526 28.38 6.74 -6.98
CA ARG A 526 27.57 6.17 -8.05
C ARG A 526 26.78 7.26 -8.79
N VAL A 527 27.48 8.01 -9.64
CA VAL A 527 26.88 9.07 -10.47
C VAL A 527 26.37 8.49 -11.78
N VAL A 528 25.10 8.74 -12.11
CA VAL A 528 24.46 8.32 -13.37
C VAL A 528 25.17 8.99 -14.56
N ALA A 529 25.38 8.24 -15.65
CA ALA A 529 25.98 8.78 -16.87
C ALA A 529 25.15 9.98 -17.38
N PRO A 530 25.76 11.13 -17.71
CA PRO A 530 25.03 12.35 -18.09
C PRO A 530 24.03 12.15 -19.24
N GLU A 531 24.39 11.35 -20.23
CA GLU A 531 23.56 11.07 -21.39
C GLU A 531 22.38 10.13 -21.06
N ALA A 532 22.43 9.40 -19.94
CA ALA A 532 21.35 8.54 -19.44
C ALA A 532 20.41 9.24 -18.43
N ALA A 533 20.77 10.42 -17.93
CA ALA A 533 20.04 11.12 -16.88
C ALA A 533 18.59 11.45 -17.32
N HIS A 534 17.59 10.91 -16.61
CA HIS A 534 16.17 11.07 -16.98
C HIS A 534 15.29 11.39 -15.76
N PRO A 535 14.24 12.22 -15.89
CA PRO A 535 13.32 12.55 -14.78
C PRO A 535 12.65 11.34 -14.11
N LEU A 536 12.49 10.22 -14.85
CA LEU A 536 12.00 8.96 -14.30
C LEU A 536 12.89 8.45 -13.16
N LEU A 537 14.22 8.49 -13.32
CA LEU A 537 15.16 8.01 -12.30
C LEU A 537 15.01 8.80 -10.99
N ARG A 538 14.79 10.12 -11.08
CA ARG A 538 14.49 10.98 -9.92
C ARG A 538 13.21 10.54 -9.21
N ARG A 539 12.15 10.25 -9.96
CA ARG A 539 10.89 9.74 -9.39
C ARG A 539 11.01 8.35 -8.77
N LEU A 540 12.00 7.57 -9.19
CA LEU A 540 12.30 6.24 -8.65
C LEU A 540 13.30 6.25 -7.48
N GLY A 541 13.83 7.42 -7.11
CA GLY A 541 14.66 7.62 -5.92
C GLY A 541 16.13 7.94 -6.16
N ALA A 542 16.53 8.25 -7.40
CA ALA A 542 17.81 8.92 -7.65
C ALA A 542 17.73 10.39 -7.18
N VAL A 543 18.82 10.93 -6.68
CA VAL A 543 18.90 12.29 -6.13
C VAL A 543 19.82 13.12 -7.01
N GLU A 544 19.49 14.39 -7.24
CA GLU A 544 20.37 15.29 -7.97
C GLU A 544 21.62 15.61 -7.14
N ALA A 545 22.81 15.51 -7.73
CA ALA A 545 24.06 15.80 -7.07
C ALA A 545 24.12 17.30 -6.71
N SER A 546 23.98 17.57 -5.41
CA SER A 546 24.19 18.86 -4.75
C SER A 546 25.23 18.67 -3.64
N PRO A 547 25.91 19.72 -3.17
CA PRO A 547 26.91 19.59 -2.10
C PRO A 547 26.37 18.84 -0.87
N ALA A 548 25.14 19.16 -0.45
CA ALA A 548 24.47 18.50 0.66
C ALA A 548 24.09 17.03 0.38
N SER A 549 23.64 16.69 -0.84
CA SER A 549 23.29 15.29 -1.15
C SER A 549 24.52 14.40 -1.33
N VAL A 550 25.65 14.97 -1.75
CA VAL A 550 26.93 14.26 -1.80
C VAL A 550 27.40 13.95 -0.39
N LEU A 551 27.40 14.93 0.52
CA LEU A 551 27.78 14.70 1.93
C LEU A 551 26.89 13.65 2.61
N ARG A 552 25.59 13.61 2.29
CA ARG A 552 24.66 12.58 2.80
C ARG A 552 24.84 11.20 2.18
N ASP A 553 25.68 11.04 1.15
CA ASP A 553 25.93 9.74 0.55
C ASP A 553 26.82 8.91 1.50
N PRO A 554 26.40 7.69 1.90
CA PRO A 554 27.17 6.86 2.82
C PRO A 554 28.60 6.55 2.36
N GLN A 555 28.89 6.60 1.04
CA GLN A 555 30.24 6.41 0.53
C GLN A 555 31.20 7.53 0.94
N VAL A 556 30.71 8.74 1.21
CA VAL A 556 31.55 9.87 1.68
C VAL A 556 32.02 9.63 3.11
N GLY A 557 31.09 9.31 4.03
CA GLY A 557 31.46 8.96 5.40
C GLY A 557 32.37 7.73 5.48
N ALA A 558 32.11 6.72 4.65
CA ALA A 558 32.99 5.54 4.54
C ALA A 558 34.39 5.89 4.03
N ALA A 559 34.52 6.84 3.09
CA ALA A 559 35.81 7.29 2.60
C ALA A 559 36.60 8.08 3.66
N VAL A 560 35.91 8.87 4.51
CA VAL A 560 36.55 9.54 5.66
C VAL A 560 37.05 8.53 6.67
N ALA A 561 36.22 7.55 7.06
CA ALA A 561 36.65 6.49 7.97
C ALA A 561 37.84 5.69 7.41
N GLN A 562 37.79 5.33 6.12
CA GLN A 562 38.89 4.61 5.48
C GLN A 562 40.18 5.45 5.41
N ALA A 563 40.08 6.77 5.26
CA ALA A 563 41.25 7.65 5.24
C ALA A 563 42.01 7.68 6.59
N ALA A 564 41.34 7.36 7.71
CA ALA A 564 41.98 7.24 9.02
C ALA A 564 42.80 5.95 9.19
N ASP A 565 42.42 4.89 8.46
CA ASP A 565 43.09 3.58 8.51
C ASP A 565 44.15 3.38 7.41
N ASP A 566 44.18 4.25 6.39
CA ASP A 566 45.07 4.13 5.22
C ASP A 566 46.38 4.91 5.44
N ASP A 567 47.49 4.38 4.91
CA ASP A 567 48.80 5.06 4.88
C ASP A 567 48.86 6.17 3.80
N ALA A 568 47.81 6.32 3.00
CA ALA A 568 47.68 7.34 1.96
C ALA A 568 47.48 8.75 2.54
N ASP A 569 47.80 9.79 1.75
CA ASP A 569 47.55 11.18 2.14
C ASP A 569 46.04 11.45 2.29
N PRO A 570 45.53 11.80 3.49
CA PRO A 570 44.10 12.02 3.72
C PRO A 570 43.61 13.38 3.20
N TRP A 571 44.53 14.28 2.82
CA TRP A 571 44.20 15.65 2.44
C TRP A 571 43.21 15.77 1.25
N PRO A 572 43.27 14.96 0.17
CA PRO A 572 42.31 15.06 -0.92
C PRO A 572 40.85 14.79 -0.49
N VAL A 573 40.65 13.89 0.47
CA VAL A 573 39.33 13.62 1.07
C VAL A 573 38.90 14.81 1.94
N ALA A 574 39.80 15.31 2.80
CA ALA A 574 39.54 16.46 3.66
C ALA A 574 39.21 17.74 2.87
N GLU A 575 39.99 18.03 1.83
CA GLU A 575 39.80 19.18 0.95
C GLU A 575 38.45 19.13 0.22
N ALA A 576 38.05 17.96 -0.26
CA ALA A 576 36.76 17.77 -0.91
C ALA A 576 35.59 17.94 0.07
N VAL A 577 35.66 17.34 1.26
CA VAL A 577 34.62 17.48 2.29
C VAL A 577 34.50 18.94 2.76
N LEU A 578 35.62 19.62 3.04
CA LEU A 578 35.61 21.03 3.44
C LEU A 578 35.01 21.93 2.35
N GLY A 579 35.32 21.67 1.07
CA GLY A 579 34.71 22.37 -0.05
C GLY A 579 33.20 22.16 -0.13
N LEU A 580 32.73 20.92 0.03
CA LEU A 580 31.30 20.59 0.04
C LEU A 580 30.57 21.20 1.25
N VAL A 581 31.18 21.17 2.44
CA VAL A 581 30.61 21.76 3.67
C VAL A 581 30.48 23.27 3.54
N ALA A 582 31.51 23.94 3.01
CA ALA A 582 31.49 25.38 2.78
C ALA A 582 30.33 25.83 1.84
N GLU A 583 29.97 25.00 0.87
CA GLU A 583 28.85 25.27 -0.04
C GLU A 583 27.48 24.81 0.50
N ALA A 584 27.44 23.70 1.24
CA ALA A 584 26.21 23.07 1.70
C ALA A 584 25.67 23.64 3.02
N GLY A 585 26.56 24.16 3.88
CA GLY A 585 26.23 24.53 5.26
C GLY A 585 25.85 23.33 6.15
N VAL A 586 26.26 22.11 5.76
CA VAL A 586 26.08 20.88 6.56
C VAL A 586 27.06 20.89 7.72
N THR A 587 26.61 20.49 8.90
CA THR A 587 27.43 20.48 10.12
C THR A 587 27.50 19.10 10.76
N VAL A 588 28.35 18.92 11.77
CA VAL A 588 28.38 17.71 12.62
C VAL A 588 27.02 17.34 13.22
N ALA A 589 26.09 18.30 13.36
CA ALA A 589 24.72 18.03 13.81
C ALA A 589 23.88 17.31 12.75
N ASP A 590 24.17 17.52 11.46
CA ASP A 590 23.53 16.83 10.35
C ASP A 590 24.22 15.48 10.08
N GLU A 591 25.55 15.47 10.12
CA GLU A 591 26.41 14.34 9.74
C GLU A 591 27.54 14.15 10.78
N PRO A 592 27.33 13.36 11.85
CA PRO A 592 28.27 13.24 12.96
C PRO A 592 29.66 12.72 12.57
N TRP A 593 29.78 11.92 11.50
CA TRP A 593 31.06 11.39 11.03
C TRP A 593 32.04 12.47 10.55
N LEU A 594 31.57 13.72 10.36
CA LEU A 594 32.44 14.84 10.00
C LEU A 594 33.54 15.11 11.04
N THR A 595 33.32 14.79 12.31
CA THR A 595 34.34 14.94 13.38
C THR A 595 35.57 14.07 13.15
N GLY A 596 35.41 12.95 12.44
CA GLY A 596 36.51 12.04 12.07
C GLY A 596 37.34 12.53 10.88
N LEU A 597 37.01 13.68 10.28
CA LEU A 597 37.75 14.23 9.14
C LEU A 597 39.18 14.58 9.56
N LEU A 598 40.18 13.95 8.96
CA LEU A 598 41.57 14.22 9.29
C LEU A 598 42.02 15.56 8.71
N LEU A 599 42.36 16.49 9.60
CA LEU A 599 42.92 17.80 9.29
C LEU A 599 44.35 17.89 9.85
N PRO A 600 45.27 18.61 9.20
CA PRO A 600 46.58 18.85 9.78
C PRO A 600 46.46 19.75 11.01
N ASP A 601 47.10 19.36 12.11
CA ASP A 601 47.40 20.23 13.24
C ASP A 601 48.48 21.29 12.86
N ASP A 602 48.83 22.20 13.76
CA ASP A 602 49.83 23.25 13.49
C ASP A 602 51.27 22.69 13.39
N THR A 603 51.48 21.40 13.71
CA THR A 603 52.72 20.65 13.45
C THR A 603 52.74 20.00 12.05
N GLY A 604 51.58 19.91 11.38
CA GLY A 604 51.38 19.27 10.09
C GLY A 604 50.95 17.80 10.17
N THR A 605 50.65 17.29 11.36
CA THR A 605 50.20 15.91 11.60
C THR A 605 48.69 15.80 11.34
N PRO A 606 48.22 14.81 10.56
CA PRO A 606 46.78 14.59 10.38
C PRO A 606 46.13 14.10 11.68
N VAL A 607 45.13 14.84 12.16
CA VAL A 607 44.40 14.58 13.40
C VAL A 607 42.89 14.73 13.11
N PRO A 608 42.00 13.93 13.71
CA PRO A 608 40.56 14.11 13.57
C PRO A 608 40.11 15.54 13.92
N ALA A 609 39.24 16.12 13.09
CA ALA A 609 38.75 17.48 13.27
C ALA A 609 38.13 17.71 14.65
N GLY A 610 37.43 16.71 15.20
CA GLY A 610 36.83 16.74 16.53
C GLY A 610 37.83 16.87 17.69
N GLU A 611 39.11 16.52 17.48
CA GLU A 611 40.15 16.62 18.50
C GLU A 611 40.86 17.98 18.48
N LEU A 612 40.79 18.69 17.35
CA LEU A 612 41.47 19.96 17.14
C LEU A 612 40.69 21.16 17.70
N LEU A 613 41.43 22.19 18.08
CA LEU A 613 40.96 23.48 18.56
C LEU A 613 41.35 24.58 17.56
N LEU A 614 40.56 25.65 17.51
CA LEU A 614 40.95 26.85 16.78
C LEU A 614 42.17 27.53 17.43
N PRO A 615 43.05 28.21 16.65
CA PRO A 615 44.26 28.85 17.16
C PRO A 615 44.06 29.84 18.33
N ASP A 616 42.93 30.53 18.38
CA ASP A 616 42.61 31.50 19.44
C ASP A 616 41.78 30.90 20.60
N SER A 617 41.69 29.56 20.68
CA SER A 617 40.89 28.87 21.70
C SER A 617 41.45 29.12 23.11
N PRO A 618 40.62 29.61 24.07
CA PRO A 618 41.06 29.88 25.43
C PRO A 618 41.43 28.60 26.21
N VAL A 619 41.01 27.42 25.75
CA VAL A 619 41.33 26.13 26.38
C VAL A 619 42.78 25.73 26.16
N LEU A 620 43.40 26.12 25.04
CA LEU A 620 44.82 25.83 24.76
C LEU A 620 45.77 26.31 25.87
N ALA A 621 45.42 27.39 26.58
CA ALA A 621 46.24 27.95 27.66
C ALA A 621 46.19 27.16 28.98
N VAL A 622 45.24 26.23 29.14
CA VAL A 622 45.04 25.44 30.36
C VAL A 622 45.40 23.96 30.21
N LEU A 623 45.66 23.49 28.99
CA LEU A 623 46.05 22.11 28.71
C LEU A 623 47.52 21.85 29.10
N ASP A 624 47.81 20.59 29.45
CA ASP A 624 49.12 20.06 29.82
C ASP A 624 49.77 19.37 28.60
N GLY A 625 50.08 20.16 27.58
CA GLY A 625 50.69 19.70 26.32
C GLY A 625 51.18 20.86 25.45
N ASP A 626 51.80 20.56 24.30
CA ASP A 626 52.17 21.59 23.31
C ASP A 626 50.91 22.09 22.59
N PRO A 627 50.54 23.39 22.69
CA PRO A 627 49.36 23.91 22.02
C PRO A 627 49.32 23.66 20.51
N ALA A 628 50.47 23.51 19.85
CA ALA A 628 50.54 23.25 18.42
C ALA A 628 49.94 21.89 18.01
N GLU A 629 50.02 20.87 18.88
CA GLU A 629 49.51 19.51 18.64
C GLU A 629 47.97 19.45 18.71
N PHE A 630 47.35 20.40 19.40
CA PHE A 630 45.89 20.49 19.55
C PHE A 630 45.26 21.55 18.66
N THR A 631 46.05 22.31 17.90
CA THR A 631 45.56 23.45 17.12
C THR A 631 45.46 23.07 15.66
N VAL A 632 44.31 23.31 15.01
CA VAL A 632 44.20 23.12 13.55
C VAL A 632 45.17 24.04 12.81
N ALA A 633 45.83 23.55 11.76
CA ALA A 633 46.79 24.31 10.99
C ALA A 633 46.19 25.63 10.47
N SER A 634 46.91 26.74 10.71
CA SER A 634 46.46 28.09 10.35
C SER A 634 46.10 28.25 8.85
N ASP A 635 46.75 27.49 7.97
CA ASP A 635 46.48 27.52 6.53
C ASP A 635 45.12 26.92 6.13
N VAL A 636 44.63 25.92 6.89
CA VAL A 636 43.30 25.33 6.69
C VAL A 636 42.23 26.37 7.02
N VAL A 637 42.36 27.01 8.18
CA VAL A 637 41.45 28.07 8.65
C VAL A 637 41.43 29.24 7.67
N ARG A 638 42.60 29.69 7.19
CA ARG A 638 42.70 30.78 6.21
C ARG A 638 42.00 30.44 4.89
N ARG A 639 42.00 29.16 4.49
CA ARG A 639 41.46 28.72 3.20
C ARG A 639 39.95 28.50 3.23
N PHE A 640 39.43 27.90 4.29
CA PHE A 640 38.02 27.49 4.38
C PHE A 640 37.19 28.33 5.36
N GLY A 641 37.84 29.12 6.22
CA GLY A 641 37.21 29.98 7.23
C GLY A 641 36.81 29.21 8.50
N ASP A 642 36.76 29.94 9.62
CA ASP A 642 36.36 29.43 10.94
C ASP A 642 35.04 28.67 10.92
N GLU A 643 34.03 29.18 10.22
CA GLU A 643 32.69 28.57 10.18
C GLU A 643 32.73 27.17 9.58
N THR A 644 33.48 26.96 8.50
CA THR A 644 33.60 25.65 7.82
C THR A 644 34.38 24.64 8.66
N VAL A 645 35.50 25.06 9.27
CA VAL A 645 36.31 24.16 10.10
C VAL A 645 35.58 23.78 11.39
N THR A 646 34.81 24.70 11.97
CA THR A 646 33.94 24.38 13.10
C THR A 646 32.76 23.51 12.69
N ALA A 647 32.22 23.67 11.46
CA ALA A 647 31.15 22.82 10.95
C ALA A 647 31.55 21.35 10.82
N VAL A 648 32.85 21.05 10.64
CA VAL A 648 33.38 19.67 10.64
C VAL A 648 33.88 19.19 12.01
N GLY A 649 33.72 19.99 13.07
CA GLY A 649 34.01 19.57 14.44
C GLY A 649 35.19 20.25 15.12
N VAL A 650 35.94 21.15 14.44
CA VAL A 650 37.03 21.88 15.11
C VAL A 650 36.48 22.79 16.20
N ARG A 651 37.01 22.62 17.42
CA ARG A 651 36.45 23.12 18.66
C ARG A 651 36.95 24.52 19.03
N ARG A 652 36.17 25.21 19.88
CA ARG A 652 36.57 26.48 20.52
C ARG A 652 36.73 26.38 22.04
N GLY A 653 36.31 25.25 22.62
CA GLY A 653 36.26 25.02 24.05
C GLY A 653 36.33 23.53 24.34
N PHE A 654 36.00 23.15 25.57
CA PHE A 654 35.80 21.73 25.89
C PHE A 654 34.61 21.19 25.09
N ASP A 655 34.69 19.92 24.74
CA ASP A 655 33.61 19.21 24.06
C ASP A 655 32.77 18.41 25.04
N VAL A 656 31.53 18.15 24.65
CA VAL A 656 30.59 17.33 25.41
C VAL A 656 30.18 16.14 24.57
N VAL A 657 30.54 14.94 25.02
CA VAL A 657 30.04 13.68 24.46
C VAL A 657 28.65 13.43 25.00
N THR A 658 27.74 13.04 24.10
CA THR A 658 26.41 12.58 24.46
C THR A 658 26.14 11.22 23.84
N ASP A 659 25.54 10.31 24.61
CA ASP A 659 25.02 9.05 24.10
C ASP A 659 23.67 8.75 24.73
N ALA A 660 22.77 8.12 23.98
CA ALA A 660 21.41 7.85 24.41
C ALA A 660 21.14 6.34 24.44
N ASP A 661 20.43 5.91 25.47
CA ASP A 661 20.07 4.49 25.66
C ASP A 661 21.28 3.53 25.69
N ALA A 662 22.40 3.97 26.30
CA ALA A 662 23.63 3.19 26.40
C ALA A 662 23.57 2.18 27.57
N PRO A 663 23.92 0.89 27.37
CA PRO A 663 23.98 -0.06 28.48
C PRO A 663 25.14 0.29 29.43
N LEU A 664 24.88 0.32 30.74
CA LEU A 664 25.92 0.46 31.76
C LEU A 664 26.55 -0.90 32.01
N ASP A 665 27.41 -1.34 31.08
CA ASP A 665 28.18 -2.57 31.18
C ASP A 665 29.67 -2.32 30.86
N ALA A 666 30.44 -3.41 30.73
CA ALA A 666 31.88 -3.33 30.47
C ALA A 666 32.24 -2.88 29.04
N ASP A 667 31.25 -2.75 28.15
CA ASP A 667 31.44 -2.30 26.77
C ASP A 667 31.09 -0.80 26.61
N LEU A 668 30.68 -0.11 27.69
CA LEU A 668 30.49 1.34 27.68
C LEU A 668 31.85 2.04 27.50
N TRP A 669 32.05 2.67 26.34
CA TRP A 669 33.30 3.33 26.02
C TRP A 669 33.07 4.56 25.14
N HIS A 670 33.30 5.74 25.70
CA HIS A 670 33.22 7.04 25.03
C HIS A 670 34.59 7.68 24.82
N ASP A 671 35.67 6.95 25.14
CA ASP A 671 37.04 7.45 25.12
C ASP A 671 37.22 8.64 26.08
N LEU A 672 36.69 8.50 27.29
CA LEU A 672 36.81 9.46 28.39
C LEU A 672 37.72 8.91 29.49
N ASP A 673 38.50 9.77 30.16
CA ASP A 673 39.43 9.35 31.21
C ASP A 673 38.70 8.76 32.45
N ASP A 674 39.18 7.65 33.00
CA ASP A 674 38.60 6.98 34.18
C ASP A 674 37.09 6.68 34.05
N GLU A 675 36.59 6.48 32.82
CA GLU A 675 35.18 6.16 32.54
C GLU A 675 34.74 4.84 33.19
N ASP A 676 35.58 3.81 33.13
CA ASP A 676 35.37 2.53 33.80
C ASP A 676 35.14 2.72 35.30
N GLY A 677 35.90 3.62 35.93
CA GLY A 677 35.78 3.92 37.35
C GLY A 677 34.44 4.60 37.69
N TRP A 678 33.91 5.43 36.79
CA TRP A 678 32.57 5.98 36.93
C TRP A 678 31.51 4.90 36.75
N ALA A 679 31.64 4.04 35.74
CA ALA A 679 30.69 2.96 35.47
C ALA A 679 30.58 1.99 36.64
N GLU A 680 31.71 1.63 37.26
CA GLU A 680 31.75 0.85 38.50
C GLU A 680 31.03 1.56 39.66
N ALA A 681 31.31 2.85 39.86
CA ALA A 681 30.69 3.64 40.93
C ALA A 681 29.18 3.84 40.74
N ALA A 682 28.73 3.99 39.50
CA ALA A 682 27.31 4.06 39.14
C ALA A 682 26.61 2.71 39.33
N SER A 683 27.26 1.61 38.91
CA SER A 683 26.74 0.25 39.08
C SER A 683 26.56 -0.14 40.55
N ALA A 684 27.46 0.31 41.43
CA ALA A 684 27.35 0.08 42.88
C ALA A 684 26.10 0.74 43.52
N ARG A 685 25.36 1.60 42.80
CA ARG A 685 24.09 2.19 43.25
C ARG A 685 22.86 1.37 42.84
N VAL A 686 23.06 0.29 42.10
CA VAL A 686 22.00 -0.61 41.62
C VAL A 686 22.08 -1.93 42.40
N PRO A 687 20.93 -2.57 42.73
CA PRO A 687 20.95 -3.88 43.39
C PRO A 687 21.69 -4.95 42.58
N ASP A 688 22.46 -5.80 43.27
CA ASP A 688 23.30 -6.86 42.65
C ASP A 688 22.52 -7.88 41.80
N ASP A 689 21.20 -7.99 41.98
CA ASP A 689 20.31 -8.90 41.26
C ASP A 689 19.66 -8.29 40.01
N GLU A 690 19.87 -7.01 39.74
CA GLU A 690 19.36 -6.32 38.56
C GLU A 690 20.29 -6.56 37.34
N PRO A 691 19.75 -6.80 36.13
CA PRO A 691 20.55 -6.75 34.89
C PRO A 691 21.23 -5.38 34.71
N ALA A 692 22.25 -5.31 33.84
CA ALA A 692 22.91 -4.05 33.51
C ALA A 692 21.88 -2.96 33.14
N PRO A 693 21.82 -1.85 33.90
CA PRO A 693 20.83 -0.80 33.66
C PRO A 693 21.19 -0.01 32.41
N VAL A 694 20.21 0.68 31.83
CA VAL A 694 20.45 1.55 30.66
C VAL A 694 20.64 2.99 31.12
N VAL A 695 21.74 3.62 30.72
CA VAL A 695 21.95 5.05 30.80
C VAL A 695 21.01 5.72 29.79
N THR A 696 19.98 6.40 30.28
CA THR A 696 18.98 7.03 29.39
C THR A 696 19.59 8.11 28.52
N GLU A 697 20.46 8.92 29.11
CA GLU A 697 21.24 9.95 28.44
C GLU A 697 22.56 10.09 29.20
N PHE A 698 23.66 9.76 28.53
CA PHE A 698 25.02 9.99 28.97
C PHE A 698 25.45 11.37 28.46
N VAL A 699 26.06 12.17 29.35
CA VAL A 699 26.63 13.48 29.01
C VAL A 699 27.94 13.63 29.75
N GLY A 700 29.05 13.81 29.02
CA GLY A 700 30.39 13.88 29.59
C GLY A 700 31.30 14.88 28.89
N VAL A 701 32.04 15.67 29.65
CA VAL A 701 33.06 16.61 29.13
C VAL A 701 34.35 15.86 28.81
N ARG A 702 34.89 16.03 27.58
CA ARG A 702 36.16 15.44 27.13
C ARG A 702 37.39 16.15 27.71
N ASP A 703 38.53 15.48 27.68
CA ASP A 703 39.88 16.05 27.83
C ASP A 703 40.13 16.76 29.18
N LEU A 704 39.45 16.33 30.25
CA LEU A 704 39.63 16.90 31.58
C LEU A 704 40.96 16.49 32.23
N ASP A 705 41.46 15.32 31.87
CA ASP A 705 42.76 14.78 32.27
C ASP A 705 43.92 15.58 31.66
N LEU A 706 43.70 16.20 30.50
CA LEU A 706 44.66 17.10 29.87
C LEU A 706 44.73 18.47 30.56
N VAL A 707 43.89 18.78 31.57
CA VAL A 707 43.94 20.07 32.26
C VAL A 707 45.09 20.11 33.28
N ARG A 708 45.91 21.16 33.21
CA ARG A 708 46.98 21.39 34.19
C ARG A 708 46.46 21.50 35.62
N GLU A 709 47.12 20.83 36.55
CA GLU A 709 46.73 20.79 37.97
C GLU A 709 46.63 22.18 38.61
N ASP A 710 47.44 23.15 38.17
CA ASP A 710 47.45 24.52 38.69
C ASP A 710 46.34 25.43 38.13
N ARG A 711 45.53 24.95 37.18
CA ARG A 711 44.54 25.74 36.43
C ARG A 711 43.07 25.44 36.75
N TRP A 712 42.78 24.48 37.63
CA TRP A 712 41.40 24.13 37.99
C TRP A 712 40.57 25.31 38.52
N SER A 713 41.19 26.28 39.21
CA SER A 713 40.52 27.50 39.66
C SER A 713 40.03 28.40 38.51
N GLU A 714 40.68 28.34 37.34
CA GLU A 714 40.29 29.04 36.11
C GLU A 714 39.33 28.21 35.25
N VAL A 715 39.44 26.87 35.29
CA VAL A 715 38.62 25.95 34.48
C VAL A 715 37.22 25.74 35.05
N LEU A 716 37.08 25.57 36.37
CA LEU A 716 35.77 25.33 37.00
C LEU A 716 34.73 26.43 36.69
N PRO A 717 35.06 27.75 36.73
CA PRO A 717 34.13 28.79 36.29
C PRO A 717 33.77 28.69 34.81
N ARG A 718 34.72 28.32 33.93
CA ARG A 718 34.47 28.18 32.49
C ARG A 718 33.50 27.03 32.19
N LEU A 719 33.67 25.89 32.87
CA LEU A 719 32.72 24.77 32.78
C LEU A 719 31.35 25.14 33.34
N ALA A 720 31.30 26.00 34.37
CA ALA A 720 30.05 26.48 34.94
C ALA A 720 29.31 27.51 34.06
N ASP A 721 30.05 28.30 33.27
CA ASP A 721 29.53 29.33 32.35
C ASP A 721 29.11 28.75 30.99
N ASP A 722 29.69 27.63 30.55
CA ASP A 722 29.28 26.94 29.33
C ASP A 722 28.01 26.09 29.57
N PRO A 723 26.90 26.31 28.83
CA PRO A 723 25.65 25.61 29.10
C PRO A 723 25.72 24.08 28.96
N ALA A 724 26.48 23.57 27.99
CA ALA A 724 26.56 22.13 27.73
C ALA A 724 27.45 21.44 28.77
N ALA A 725 28.62 22.02 29.06
CA ALA A 725 29.50 21.51 30.11
C ALA A 725 28.85 21.63 31.50
N ARG A 726 28.11 22.71 31.75
CA ARG A 726 27.35 22.88 32.99
C ARG A 726 26.31 21.79 33.16
N ALA A 727 25.54 21.47 32.11
CA ALA A 727 24.57 20.38 32.17
C ALA A 727 25.25 19.05 32.49
N ALA A 728 26.38 18.76 31.83
CA ALA A 728 27.20 17.57 32.08
C ALA A 728 27.69 17.46 33.55
N VAL A 729 27.80 18.58 34.28
CA VAL A 729 28.19 18.60 35.70
C VAL A 729 26.97 18.57 36.64
N VAL A 730 25.99 19.44 36.42
CA VAL A 730 24.94 19.72 37.40
C VAL A 730 23.79 18.72 37.31
N GLU A 731 23.52 18.17 36.13
CA GLU A 731 22.41 17.25 35.91
C GLU A 731 22.86 15.81 36.23
N PRO A 732 22.13 15.08 37.11
CA PRO A 732 22.48 13.70 37.42
C PRO A 732 22.20 12.79 36.22
N THR A 733 23.05 11.80 36.00
CA THR A 733 22.81 10.75 35.03
C THR A 733 21.71 9.82 35.53
N MET A 734 20.74 9.50 34.67
CA MET A 734 19.59 8.67 35.02
C MET A 734 19.74 7.25 34.49
N LEU A 735 19.84 6.29 35.41
CA LEU A 735 19.85 4.85 35.10
C LEU A 735 18.42 4.31 35.06
N LEU A 736 18.08 3.59 33.99
CA LEU A 736 16.82 2.87 33.81
C LEU A 736 17.04 1.38 34.11
N LEU A 737 16.35 0.89 35.13
CA LEU A 737 16.38 -0.51 35.54
C LEU A 737 15.45 -1.36 34.65
N ALA A 738 15.68 -2.67 34.59
CA ALA A 738 14.87 -3.60 33.79
C ALA A 738 13.40 -3.63 34.24
N GLY A 739 13.14 -3.38 35.53
CA GLY A 739 11.79 -3.20 36.09
C GLY A 739 11.10 -1.87 35.74
N GLY A 740 11.74 -0.98 34.96
CA GLY A 740 11.24 0.35 34.61
C GLY A 740 11.45 1.43 35.69
N GLY A 741 12.10 1.08 36.81
CA GLY A 741 12.52 2.03 37.84
C GLY A 741 13.65 2.93 37.34
N ARG A 742 13.77 4.13 37.91
CA ARG A 742 14.85 5.08 37.58
C ARG A 742 15.68 5.40 38.81
N VAL A 743 17.01 5.33 38.68
CA VAL A 743 17.97 5.64 39.75
C VAL A 743 18.87 6.78 39.29
N PRO A 744 18.87 7.94 39.99
CA PRO A 744 19.81 9.00 39.70
C PRO A 744 21.20 8.66 40.27
N VAL A 745 22.24 8.83 39.46
CA VAL A 745 23.65 8.76 39.87
C VAL A 745 24.36 10.07 39.51
N PRO A 746 25.48 10.41 40.17
CA PRO A 746 26.30 11.54 39.74
C PRO A 746 26.69 11.37 38.26
N SER A 747 26.68 12.47 37.50
CA SER A 747 27.19 12.43 36.14
C SER A 747 28.67 12.07 36.11
N TYR A 748 29.13 11.55 34.97
CA TYR A 748 30.54 11.23 34.75
C TYR A 748 31.43 12.43 35.09
N THR A 749 31.12 13.61 34.52
CA THR A 749 31.93 14.81 34.72
C THR A 749 31.95 15.28 36.17
N ALA A 750 30.80 15.28 36.87
CA ALA A 750 30.75 15.63 38.28
C ALA A 750 31.58 14.66 39.14
N TRP A 751 31.44 13.36 38.89
CA TRP A 751 32.19 12.30 39.57
C TRP A 751 33.70 12.41 39.32
N TRP A 752 34.10 12.68 38.07
CA TRP A 752 35.50 12.82 37.67
C TRP A 752 36.13 14.04 38.34
N LEU A 753 35.48 15.21 38.25
CA LEU A 753 35.95 16.44 38.88
C LEU A 753 36.10 16.28 40.40
N HIS A 754 35.12 15.64 41.03
CA HIS A 754 35.16 15.33 42.46
C HIS A 754 36.41 14.51 42.84
N ARG A 755 36.81 13.54 42.01
CA ARG A 755 37.90 12.59 42.31
C ARG A 755 39.30 13.16 41.98
N HIS A 756 39.40 13.89 40.87
CA HIS A 756 40.67 14.24 40.23
C HIS A 756 41.02 15.71 40.32
N ALA A 757 40.03 16.62 40.25
CA ALA A 757 40.30 18.05 40.27
C ALA A 757 40.78 18.51 41.66
N ARG A 758 41.78 19.40 41.66
CA ARG A 758 42.41 19.93 42.87
C ARG A 758 42.46 21.45 42.84
N VAL A 759 42.08 22.07 43.96
CA VAL A 759 42.22 23.51 44.17
C VAL A 759 43.15 23.72 45.35
N GLY A 760 44.25 24.44 45.12
CA GLY A 760 45.31 24.63 46.13
C GLY A 760 45.92 23.31 46.62
N GLY A 761 46.03 22.31 45.73
CA GLY A 761 46.53 20.96 46.05
C GLY A 761 45.53 20.03 46.77
N THR A 762 44.36 20.54 47.15
CA THR A 762 43.33 19.78 47.87
C THR A 762 42.24 19.34 46.90
N ARG A 763 41.79 18.07 47.00
CA ARG A 763 40.64 17.57 46.23
C ARG A 763 39.37 18.32 46.60
N LEU A 764 38.43 18.46 45.66
CA LEU A 764 37.20 19.22 45.88
C LEU A 764 36.40 18.75 47.11
N ARG A 765 36.29 17.45 47.37
CA ARG A 765 35.63 16.92 48.58
C ARG A 765 36.24 17.30 49.93
N GLY A 766 37.50 17.73 49.93
CA GLY A 766 38.19 18.23 51.12
C GLY A 766 37.94 19.71 51.39
N LEU A 767 37.15 20.37 50.55
CA LEU A 767 36.89 21.81 50.57
C LEU A 767 35.41 22.09 50.79
N CYS A 768 35.11 23.30 51.27
CA CYS A 768 33.74 23.80 51.36
C CYS A 768 33.53 25.01 50.46
N ALA A 769 32.27 25.22 50.04
CA ALA A 769 31.90 26.39 49.26
C ALA A 769 32.06 27.68 50.09
N SER A 770 32.28 28.82 49.42
CA SER A 770 32.35 30.13 50.10
C SER A 770 31.05 30.51 50.82
N THR A 771 29.93 29.97 50.35
CA THR A 771 28.57 30.11 50.89
C THR A 771 28.22 29.06 51.96
N ALA A 772 29.15 28.15 52.30
CA ALA A 772 28.93 27.09 53.28
C ALA A 772 28.58 27.60 54.68
N GLU A 773 27.89 26.76 55.46
CA GLU A 773 27.48 27.11 56.81
C GLU A 773 28.68 27.41 57.74
N PRO A 774 28.51 28.27 58.76
CA PRO A 774 29.62 28.72 59.60
C PRO A 774 30.41 27.58 60.26
N VAL A 775 29.74 26.52 60.73
CA VAL A 775 30.40 25.36 61.35
C VAL A 775 31.29 24.61 60.36
N LEU A 776 30.88 24.51 59.10
CA LEU A 776 31.65 23.82 58.08
C LEU A 776 32.90 24.60 57.67
N ARG A 777 32.82 25.93 57.59
CA ARG A 777 33.98 26.80 57.33
C ARG A 777 35.00 26.81 58.47
N SER A 778 34.60 26.41 59.68
CA SER A 778 35.53 26.16 60.80
C SER A 778 36.20 24.78 60.70
N LEU A 779 35.63 23.85 59.92
CA LEU A 779 36.15 22.50 59.72
C LEU A 779 37.00 22.40 58.45
N LEU A 780 36.51 22.85 57.30
CA LEU A 780 37.16 22.66 56.00
C LEU A 780 37.66 24.00 55.41
N PRO A 781 38.77 23.99 54.63
CA PRO A 781 39.18 25.16 53.86
C PRO A 781 38.11 25.58 52.85
N VAL A 782 38.00 26.88 52.60
CA VAL A 782 37.06 27.44 51.62
C VAL A 782 37.68 27.41 50.22
N ALA A 783 36.96 26.87 49.24
CA ALA A 783 37.34 26.95 47.85
C ALA A 783 36.96 28.33 47.27
N GLU A 784 37.96 29.13 46.88
CA GLU A 784 37.77 30.42 46.18
C GLU A 784 37.61 30.20 44.67
N VAL A 785 36.51 29.55 44.28
CA VAL A 785 36.16 29.31 42.88
C VAL A 785 34.86 30.03 42.54
N GLY A 786 34.84 30.74 41.40
CA GLY A 786 33.73 31.61 40.97
C GLY A 786 32.53 30.84 40.42
N VAL A 787 31.98 29.89 41.18
CA VAL A 787 30.84 29.04 40.79
C VAL A 787 29.66 29.23 41.73
N ASP A 788 28.45 28.97 41.25
CA ASP A 788 27.23 29.01 42.08
C ASP A 788 27.06 27.76 42.95
N ASP A 789 26.07 27.82 43.85
CA ASP A 789 25.78 26.76 44.81
C ASP A 789 25.43 25.41 44.17
N ALA A 790 24.74 25.40 43.02
CA ALA A 790 24.34 24.15 42.39
C ALA A 790 25.54 23.44 41.76
N PHE A 791 26.39 24.20 41.06
CA PHE A 791 27.63 23.68 40.51
C PHE A 791 28.61 23.25 41.61
N ALA A 792 28.74 24.05 42.67
CA ALA A 792 29.58 23.73 43.84
C ALA A 792 29.17 22.39 44.46
N THR A 793 27.87 22.17 44.70
CA THR A 793 27.37 20.90 45.24
C THR A 793 27.62 19.73 44.28
N ALA A 794 27.42 19.92 42.97
CA ALA A 794 27.62 18.88 41.98
C ALA A 794 29.08 18.37 41.93
N VAL A 795 30.06 19.28 41.97
CA VAL A 795 31.50 18.91 41.95
C VAL A 795 32.04 18.47 43.32
N GLY A 796 31.18 18.37 44.34
CA GLY A 796 31.53 17.84 45.66
C GLY A 796 32.05 18.86 46.69
N LEU A 797 31.88 20.17 46.46
CA LEU A 797 32.16 21.19 47.48
C LEU A 797 31.07 21.15 48.56
N ALA A 798 31.46 20.86 49.79
CA ALA A 798 30.51 20.75 50.89
C ALA A 798 29.90 22.11 51.25
N ARG A 799 28.59 22.15 51.53
CA ARG A 799 27.87 23.36 51.98
C ARG A 799 27.32 23.22 53.40
N THR A 800 26.99 22.00 53.81
CA THR A 800 26.51 21.62 55.14
C THR A 800 27.36 20.48 55.70
N VAL A 801 27.36 20.29 57.03
CA VAL A 801 28.08 19.16 57.66
C VAL A 801 27.61 17.80 57.14
N ASP A 802 26.34 17.67 56.75
CA ASP A 802 25.81 16.42 56.20
C ASP A 802 26.39 16.07 54.82
N ASP A 803 26.96 17.05 54.09
CA ASP A 803 27.58 16.83 52.76
C ASP A 803 28.97 16.18 52.85
N VAL A 804 29.57 16.14 54.05
CA VAL A 804 30.95 15.70 54.27
C VAL A 804 30.99 14.22 54.66
N ASP A 805 31.95 13.47 54.14
CA ASP A 805 32.21 12.08 54.56
C ASP A 805 32.50 12.00 56.08
N ALA A 806 32.02 10.95 56.74
CA ALA A 806 32.04 10.84 58.21
C ALA A 806 33.48 10.79 58.72
N ASP A 807 34.32 10.00 58.05
CA ASP A 807 35.72 9.84 58.38
C ASP A 807 36.48 11.17 58.25
N LEU A 808 36.16 11.98 57.22
CA LEU A 808 36.74 13.32 57.08
C LEU A 808 36.29 14.25 58.21
N LEU A 809 35.01 14.23 58.61
CA LEU A 809 34.56 15.00 59.77
C LEU A 809 35.29 14.57 61.05
N LEU A 810 35.46 13.27 61.29
CA LEU A 810 36.15 12.73 62.45
C LEU A 810 37.64 13.09 62.45
N GLU A 811 38.30 13.00 61.30
CA GLU A 811 39.69 13.45 61.10
C GLU A 811 39.82 14.94 61.46
N ARG A 812 38.91 15.78 60.96
CA ARG A 812 38.90 17.21 61.28
C ARG A 812 38.59 17.48 62.76
N LEU A 813 37.68 16.74 63.38
CA LEU A 813 37.38 16.88 64.81
C LEU A 813 38.57 16.53 65.71
N ALA A 814 39.43 15.60 65.28
CA ALA A 814 40.64 15.20 65.98
C ALA A 814 41.80 16.22 65.88
N ASP A 815 41.72 17.19 64.96
CA ASP A 815 42.77 18.19 64.76
C ASP A 815 42.69 19.34 65.77
N ASP A 816 43.75 19.54 66.56
CA ASP A 816 43.83 20.61 67.55
C ASP A 816 43.71 22.03 66.96
N ASP A 817 44.02 22.21 65.66
CA ASP A 817 43.87 23.51 64.97
C ASP A 817 42.40 23.87 64.68
N VAL A 818 41.47 22.92 64.83
CA VAL A 818 40.03 23.17 64.70
C VAL A 818 39.48 23.86 65.95
N VAL A 819 38.91 25.05 65.74
CA VAL A 819 38.26 25.84 66.79
C VAL A 819 36.74 25.75 66.64
N LEU A 820 36.10 25.06 67.58
CA LEU A 820 34.64 24.93 67.69
C LEU A 820 34.15 25.34 69.07
N ASP A 821 33.01 26.01 69.12
CA ASP A 821 32.22 26.14 70.34
C ASP A 821 31.37 24.88 70.60
N ALA A 822 30.77 24.80 71.79
CA ALA A 822 29.97 23.65 72.20
C ALA A 822 28.71 23.45 71.33
N ALA A 823 28.13 24.52 70.77
CA ALA A 823 26.93 24.43 69.94
C ALA A 823 27.27 23.92 68.52
N GLN A 824 28.38 24.38 67.95
CA GLN A 824 28.93 23.88 66.69
C GLN A 824 29.31 22.41 66.81
N LEU A 825 30.00 22.02 67.89
CA LEU A 825 30.34 20.62 68.16
C LEU A 825 29.10 19.73 68.28
N ALA A 826 28.09 20.19 69.03
CA ALA A 826 26.83 19.47 69.16
C ALA A 826 26.14 19.26 67.81
N ARG A 827 26.19 20.26 66.91
CA ARG A 827 25.63 20.16 65.56
C ARG A 827 26.35 19.13 64.69
N VAL A 828 27.69 19.06 64.78
CA VAL A 828 28.46 18.04 64.05
C VAL A 828 28.16 16.64 64.58
N TYR A 829 28.09 16.50 65.90
CA TYR A 829 27.73 15.21 66.49
C TYR A 829 26.28 14.80 66.28
N GLU A 830 25.35 15.74 66.15
CA GLU A 830 23.98 15.44 65.74
C GLU A 830 23.93 14.89 64.31
N SER A 831 24.76 15.42 63.40
CA SER A 831 24.93 14.85 62.05
C SER A 831 25.52 13.44 62.09
N LEU A 832 26.60 13.25 62.85
CA LEU A 832 27.25 11.94 63.00
C LEU A 832 26.33 10.89 63.66
N ALA A 833 25.54 11.28 64.66
CA ALA A 833 24.60 10.38 65.36
C ALA A 833 23.46 9.86 64.47
N ARG A 834 23.23 10.47 63.29
CA ARG A 834 22.27 9.98 62.29
C ARG A 834 22.89 9.01 61.29
N ARG A 835 24.21 8.80 61.31
CA ARG A 835 24.90 7.91 60.38
C ARG A 835 24.79 6.46 60.85
N ASP A 836 24.87 5.53 59.90
CA ASP A 836 24.89 4.10 60.21
C ASP A 836 26.26 3.76 60.85
N PRO A 837 26.28 3.23 62.09
CA PRO A 837 27.52 2.83 62.76
C PRO A 837 28.40 1.88 61.93
N VAL A 838 27.80 1.05 61.06
CA VAL A 838 28.55 0.10 60.21
C VAL A 838 29.38 0.82 59.14
N THR A 839 28.98 2.04 58.76
CA THR A 839 29.62 2.83 57.69
C THR A 839 30.68 3.81 58.18
N VAL A 840 30.83 3.97 59.51
CA VAL A 840 31.75 4.93 60.12
C VAL A 840 32.88 4.16 60.79
N THR A 841 34.12 4.57 60.55
CA THR A 841 35.26 3.99 61.27
C THR A 841 35.37 4.66 62.64
N PRO A 842 35.31 3.93 63.77
CA PRO A 842 35.44 4.53 65.09
C PRO A 842 36.76 5.30 65.24
N PRO A 843 36.73 6.56 65.72
CA PRO A 843 37.91 7.39 65.77
C PRO A 843 38.82 7.03 66.96
N ALA A 844 40.12 7.29 66.82
CA ALA A 844 41.05 7.15 67.96
C ALA A 844 40.89 8.29 68.99
N SER A 845 40.37 9.44 68.56
CA SER A 845 40.21 10.65 69.36
C SER A 845 38.85 11.28 69.12
N VAL A 846 38.26 11.86 70.17
CA VAL A 846 36.99 12.58 70.10
C VAL A 846 37.12 13.95 70.74
N ARG A 847 36.27 14.89 70.33
CA ARG A 847 36.27 16.25 70.85
C ARG A 847 35.14 16.40 71.84
N VAL A 848 35.42 16.90 73.04
CA VAL A 848 34.42 17.15 74.08
C VAL A 848 34.31 18.63 74.39
N PRO A 849 33.14 19.11 74.86
CA PRO A 849 33.00 20.48 75.36
C PRO A 849 33.93 20.75 76.55
N ASP A 850 34.51 21.96 76.60
CA ASP A 850 35.27 22.45 77.73
C ASP A 850 34.93 23.94 77.98
N GLY A 851 34.04 24.17 78.94
CA GLY A 851 33.49 25.51 79.20
C GLY A 851 32.75 26.08 77.99
N THR A 852 33.26 27.18 77.42
CA THR A 852 32.71 27.80 76.21
C THR A 852 33.35 27.29 74.92
N GLY A 853 34.41 26.48 75.01
CA GLY A 853 35.14 25.91 73.87
C GLY A 853 35.06 24.40 73.85
N THR A 854 36.03 23.78 73.18
CA THR A 854 36.13 22.33 73.01
C THR A 854 37.58 21.88 73.12
N ARG A 855 37.80 20.60 73.42
CA ARG A 855 39.14 19.99 73.51
C ARG A 855 39.10 18.55 73.03
N VAL A 856 40.23 18.03 72.54
CA VAL A 856 40.36 16.64 72.07
C VAL A 856 40.75 15.71 73.24
N LEU A 857 40.20 14.50 73.21
CA LEU A 857 40.45 13.38 74.13
C LEU A 857 40.71 12.11 73.33
N ALA A 858 41.40 11.13 73.92
CA ALA A 858 41.37 9.77 73.40
C ALA A 858 39.94 9.23 73.50
N ALA A 859 39.48 8.51 72.47
CA ALA A 859 38.10 8.01 72.40
C ALA A 859 37.74 7.17 73.64
N GLY A 860 38.61 6.26 74.06
CA GLY A 860 38.39 5.42 75.26
C GLY A 860 38.39 6.17 76.59
N ASP A 861 38.75 7.45 76.62
CA ASP A 861 38.64 8.31 77.81
C ASP A 861 37.35 9.14 77.83
N ALA A 862 36.56 9.13 76.74
CA ALA A 862 35.34 9.93 76.62
C ALA A 862 34.09 9.09 76.87
N VAL A 863 33.07 9.70 77.46
CA VAL A 863 31.82 9.01 77.83
C VAL A 863 30.63 9.81 77.34
N VAL A 864 29.73 9.17 76.58
CA VAL A 864 28.51 9.79 76.07
C VAL A 864 27.47 9.91 77.17
N CYS A 865 27.06 11.14 77.49
CA CYS A 865 26.02 11.41 78.48
C CYS A 865 24.62 11.26 77.85
N ASP A 866 24.06 10.04 77.92
CA ASP A 866 22.72 9.67 77.45
C ASP A 866 21.56 10.40 78.15
N ALA A 867 21.84 11.09 79.25
CA ALA A 867 20.90 11.95 79.95
C ALA A 867 21.56 13.23 80.51
N PRO A 868 20.86 14.37 80.51
CA PRO A 868 21.45 15.66 80.88
C PRO A 868 21.74 15.80 82.38
N TYR A 869 21.19 14.94 83.25
CA TYR A 869 21.51 14.97 84.68
C TYR A 869 22.93 14.49 84.98
N TRP A 870 23.53 13.64 84.12
CA TRP A 870 24.91 13.16 84.24
C TRP A 870 25.93 14.30 84.18
N LEU A 871 25.64 15.36 83.41
CA LEU A 871 26.50 16.53 83.24
C LEU A 871 26.73 17.30 84.56
N GLN A 872 25.84 17.15 85.55
CA GLN A 872 25.99 17.79 86.85
C GLN A 872 27.16 17.22 87.67
N LEU A 873 27.69 16.04 87.30
CA LEU A 873 28.84 15.43 87.97
C LEU A 873 30.16 16.15 87.63
N GLY A 874 30.17 17.05 86.63
CA GLY A 874 31.33 17.88 86.29
C GLY A 874 32.54 17.08 85.79
N ARG A 875 32.29 15.91 85.20
CA ARG A 875 33.33 15.01 84.67
C ARG A 875 33.94 15.61 83.40
N PRO A 876 35.27 15.81 83.31
CA PRO A 876 35.89 16.37 82.11
C PRO A 876 35.74 15.48 80.87
N GLU A 877 35.54 14.19 81.03
CA GLU A 877 35.28 13.19 79.99
C GLU A 877 33.86 13.21 79.40
N ALA A 878 32.95 14.03 79.94
CA ALA A 878 31.54 14.03 79.58
C ALA A 878 31.28 14.63 78.17
N LEU A 879 30.72 13.82 77.28
CA LEU A 879 30.24 14.24 75.97
C LEU A 879 28.70 14.36 75.95
N PRO A 880 28.11 15.57 75.94
CA PRO A 880 26.67 15.75 75.81
C PRO A 880 26.24 15.46 74.37
N ALA A 881 25.70 14.27 74.13
CA ALA A 881 25.22 13.84 72.82
C ALA A 881 24.08 12.81 72.96
N PRO A 882 23.29 12.58 71.89
CA PRO A 882 22.33 11.47 71.86
C PRO A 882 23.02 10.13 72.06
N ALA A 883 22.35 9.17 72.71
CA ALA A 883 22.90 7.82 72.94
C ALA A 883 23.33 7.11 71.64
N ALA A 884 22.64 7.37 70.51
CA ALA A 884 23.01 6.82 69.21
C ALA A 884 24.43 7.20 68.74
N LEU A 885 25.01 8.30 69.24
CA LEU A 885 26.39 8.65 68.92
C LEU A 885 27.40 7.66 69.51
N ALA A 886 27.08 7.05 70.66
CA ALA A 886 27.94 6.07 71.30
C ALA A 886 28.17 4.87 70.39
N ASP A 887 27.11 4.36 69.74
CA ASP A 887 27.20 3.28 68.78
C ASP A 887 28.04 3.67 67.55
N VAL A 888 27.88 4.89 67.02
CA VAL A 888 28.62 5.38 65.84
C VAL A 888 30.12 5.56 66.12
N LEU A 889 30.47 5.98 67.33
CA LEU A 889 31.85 6.29 67.71
C LEU A 889 32.53 5.19 68.53
N ASP A 890 31.83 4.10 68.84
CA ASP A 890 32.28 3.02 69.74
C ASP A 890 32.70 3.56 71.13
N LEU A 891 31.85 4.38 71.74
CA LEU A 891 32.07 4.99 73.05
C LEU A 891 31.13 4.39 74.10
N ASP A 892 31.54 4.39 75.37
CA ASP A 892 30.67 3.96 76.46
C ASP A 892 29.61 5.01 76.81
N LEU A 893 28.41 4.56 77.25
CA LEU A 893 27.41 5.44 77.83
C LEU A 893 27.71 5.74 79.31
N ALA A 894 27.37 6.95 79.75
CA ALA A 894 27.45 7.35 81.15
C ALA A 894 26.66 6.41 82.07
N SER A 895 25.50 5.91 81.63
CA SER A 895 24.68 4.96 82.37
C SER A 895 25.26 3.54 82.47
N GLU A 896 26.26 3.20 81.64
CA GLU A 896 26.93 1.91 81.65
C GLU A 896 28.18 1.92 82.55
N VAL A 897 28.88 3.05 82.61
CA VAL A 897 30.18 3.18 83.29
C VAL A 897 30.07 3.88 84.64
N TRP A 898 29.12 4.79 84.82
CA TRP A 898 28.97 5.55 86.07
C TRP A 898 27.86 4.95 86.93
N GLU A 899 28.13 4.77 88.23
CA GLU A 899 27.16 4.13 89.14
C GLU A 899 25.90 4.98 89.37
N GLY A 900 26.03 6.31 89.51
CA GLY A 900 24.88 7.21 89.60
C GLY A 900 24.01 6.99 90.84
N ARG A 901 24.60 6.60 91.97
CA ARG A 901 23.84 6.23 93.18
C ARG A 901 23.44 7.45 93.99
N VAL A 902 22.14 7.59 94.27
CA VAL A 902 21.62 8.59 95.23
C VAL A 902 22.04 8.20 96.65
N THR A 903 22.95 8.96 97.29
CA THR A 903 23.49 8.63 98.63
C THR A 903 22.77 9.32 99.79
N THR A 904 21.82 10.21 99.48
CA THR A 904 21.06 11.01 100.44
C THR A 904 19.61 10.50 100.56
N ALA A 905 19.04 10.57 101.76
CA ALA A 905 17.67 10.09 101.99
C ALA A 905 16.63 11.17 101.64
N GLY A 906 15.86 10.94 100.57
CA GLY A 906 14.79 11.83 100.13
C GLY A 906 13.44 11.57 100.80
N ARG A 907 12.58 12.59 100.86
CA ARG A 907 11.18 12.47 101.30
C ARG A 907 10.25 12.55 100.09
N ARG A 908 9.37 11.55 99.91
CA ARG A 908 8.34 11.60 98.85
C ARG A 908 7.38 12.76 99.11
N ARG A 909 7.19 13.62 98.11
CA ARG A 909 6.28 14.77 98.13
C ARG A 909 5.42 14.73 96.87
N PRO A 910 4.15 15.19 96.93
CA PRO A 910 3.37 15.38 95.71
C PRO A 910 4.04 16.43 94.83
N VAL A 911 4.07 16.19 93.52
CA VAL A 911 4.44 17.24 92.56
C VAL A 911 3.35 18.33 92.61
N PRO A 912 3.71 19.63 92.68
CA PRO A 912 2.72 20.70 92.68
C PRO A 912 1.77 20.63 91.48
N ASP A 913 0.46 20.76 91.71
CA ASP A 913 -0.56 20.61 90.66
C ASP A 913 -0.34 21.57 89.47
N VAL A 914 0.29 22.72 89.72
CA VAL A 914 0.62 23.70 88.68
C VAL A 914 1.57 23.14 87.60
N ALA A 915 2.44 22.17 87.94
CA ALA A 915 3.27 21.49 86.95
C ALA A 915 2.44 20.67 85.97
N ARG A 916 1.28 20.12 86.41
CA ARG A 916 0.34 19.41 85.54
C ARG A 916 -0.44 20.31 84.59
N ALA A 917 -0.51 21.62 84.89
CA ALA A 917 -1.07 22.60 83.97
C ALA A 917 -0.16 22.82 82.75
N VAL A 918 1.16 22.64 82.91
CA VAL A 918 2.14 22.72 81.81
C VAL A 918 2.35 21.36 81.16
N LEU A 919 2.46 20.29 81.96
CA LEU A 919 2.67 18.92 81.50
C LEU A 919 1.72 17.97 82.21
N ALA A 920 0.60 17.62 81.56
CA ALA A 920 -0.42 16.76 82.13
C ALA A 920 0.10 15.39 82.62
N GLN A 921 1.20 14.90 82.04
CA GLN A 921 1.84 13.62 82.35
C GLN A 921 2.87 13.71 83.48
N ALA A 922 3.02 14.87 84.15
CA ALA A 922 3.98 15.02 85.23
C ALA A 922 3.75 13.98 86.35
N PRO A 923 4.82 13.40 86.93
CA PRO A 923 4.72 12.32 87.91
C PRO A 923 3.90 12.76 89.13
N SER A 924 3.24 11.81 89.78
CA SER A 924 2.38 12.13 90.92
C SER A 924 3.14 12.56 92.17
N GLN A 925 4.37 12.08 92.32
CA GLN A 925 5.27 12.35 93.44
C GLN A 925 6.71 12.49 92.95
N TYR A 926 7.52 13.18 93.74
CA TYR A 926 8.96 13.29 93.54
C TYR A 926 9.69 13.11 94.87
N GLY A 927 10.96 12.71 94.82
CA GLY A 927 11.85 12.65 95.98
C GLY A 927 12.41 14.04 96.28
N LYS A 928 11.85 14.73 97.28
CA LYS A 928 12.40 16.00 97.76
C LYS A 928 13.60 15.76 98.66
N HIS A 929 14.71 16.41 98.34
CA HIS A 929 15.93 16.45 99.15
C HIS A 929 16.21 17.87 99.62
N ASP A 930 16.89 18.01 100.75
CA ASP A 930 17.40 19.31 101.20
C ASP A 930 18.82 19.55 100.65
N ASP A 931 19.64 18.49 100.54
CA ASP A 931 20.89 18.40 99.76
C ASP A 931 20.84 17.06 99.02
N LEU A 932 20.71 17.09 97.69
CA LEU A 932 20.68 15.88 96.87
C LEU A 932 22.12 15.56 96.46
N ARG A 933 22.61 14.39 96.86
CA ARG A 933 23.95 13.90 96.46
C ARG A 933 23.85 12.61 95.68
N VAL A 934 24.61 12.54 94.59
CA VAL A 934 24.77 11.39 93.71
C VAL A 934 26.27 11.11 93.60
N ASP A 935 26.69 9.90 93.96
CA ASP A 935 28.11 9.54 94.09
C ASP A 935 28.93 10.59 94.89
N ASP A 936 28.32 11.07 95.98
CA ASP A 936 28.81 12.14 96.88
C ASP A 936 28.95 13.56 96.29
N VAL A 937 28.63 13.74 95.01
CA VAL A 937 28.53 15.05 94.35
C VAL A 937 27.16 15.68 94.60
N SER A 938 27.13 16.94 95.03
CA SER A 938 25.87 17.68 95.22
C SER A 938 25.30 18.09 93.87
N VAL A 939 24.07 17.67 93.58
CA VAL A 939 23.37 17.92 92.31
C VAL A 939 22.01 18.57 92.54
N GLY A 940 21.50 19.28 91.53
CA GLY A 940 20.20 19.95 91.61
C GLY A 940 19.03 18.98 91.45
N TRP A 941 19.23 17.94 90.64
CA TRP A 941 18.23 16.93 90.31
C TRP A 941 18.85 15.63 89.82
N TRP A 942 18.10 14.54 89.92
CA TRP A 942 18.47 13.21 89.45
C TRP A 942 17.23 12.41 89.08
N VAL A 943 17.38 11.38 88.26
CA VAL A 943 16.31 10.44 87.92
C VAL A 943 16.77 9.02 88.23
N GLU A 944 16.01 8.31 89.07
CA GLU A 944 16.26 6.91 89.42
C GLU A 944 14.99 6.09 89.09
N GLY A 945 15.06 5.25 88.06
CA GLY A 945 13.87 4.66 87.43
C GLY A 945 12.89 5.75 86.98
N ASP A 946 11.62 5.65 87.37
CA ASP A 946 10.60 6.67 87.09
C ASP A 946 10.55 7.80 88.13
N THR A 947 11.46 7.80 89.12
CA THR A 947 11.42 8.75 90.24
C THR A 947 12.33 9.93 89.99
N VAL A 948 11.74 11.12 89.92
CA VAL A 948 12.49 12.39 89.93
C VAL A 948 12.91 12.71 91.37
N HIS A 949 14.21 12.89 91.59
CA HIS A 949 14.79 13.44 92.80
C HIS A 949 15.21 14.89 92.56
N ALA A 950 14.90 15.79 93.47
CA ALA A 950 15.25 17.20 93.34
C ALA A 950 15.53 17.87 94.68
N SER A 951 16.57 18.71 94.71
CA SER A 951 16.91 19.60 95.84
C SER A 951 16.43 21.04 95.62
N THR A 952 16.10 21.39 94.37
CA THR A 952 15.64 22.74 93.97
C THR A 952 14.39 22.67 93.09
N LEU A 953 13.67 23.80 92.96
CA LEU A 953 12.53 23.89 92.03
C LEU A 953 12.96 23.83 90.56
N ASP A 954 14.12 24.41 90.22
CA ASP A 954 14.71 24.30 88.88
C ASP A 954 15.09 22.85 88.56
N GLY A 955 15.69 22.16 89.52
CA GLY A 955 15.97 20.74 89.42
C GLY A 955 14.71 19.89 89.25
N LEU A 956 13.65 20.19 90.01
CA LEU A 956 12.36 19.52 89.85
C LEU A 956 11.78 19.74 88.45
N ALA A 957 11.85 20.97 87.93
CA ALA A 957 11.39 21.31 86.59
C ALA A 957 12.13 20.49 85.51
N ARG A 958 13.47 20.44 85.58
CA ARG A 958 14.32 19.67 84.67
C ARG A 958 14.01 18.17 84.75
N GLY A 959 13.88 17.64 85.97
CA GLY A 959 13.54 16.24 86.17
C GLY A 959 12.18 15.86 85.58
N ILE A 960 11.15 16.68 85.81
CA ILE A 960 9.81 16.47 85.23
C ILE A 960 9.87 16.56 83.70
N ALA A 961 10.51 17.59 83.15
CA ALA A 961 10.68 17.76 81.72
C ALA A 961 11.36 16.55 81.07
N TRP A 962 12.40 16.01 81.71
CA TRP A 962 13.12 14.85 81.22
C TRP A 962 12.26 13.58 81.21
N VAL A 963 11.67 13.19 82.35
CA VAL A 963 10.91 11.92 82.45
C VAL A 963 9.62 11.92 81.62
N THR A 964 9.13 13.09 81.21
CA THR A 964 7.97 13.24 80.34
C THR A 964 8.34 13.41 78.86
N GLY A 965 9.63 13.37 78.51
CA GLY A 965 10.12 13.54 77.14
C GLY A 965 9.93 14.96 76.59
N ARG A 966 9.72 15.97 77.46
CA ARG A 966 9.48 17.37 77.11
C ARG A 966 10.57 18.29 77.64
N TRP A 967 11.82 17.98 77.27
CA TRP A 967 12.99 18.73 77.71
C TRP A 967 12.93 20.22 77.33
N ASP A 968 12.28 20.54 76.22
CA ASP A 968 11.95 21.90 75.76
C ASP A 968 11.22 22.73 76.84
N ARG A 969 10.30 22.12 77.58
CA ARG A 969 9.46 22.79 78.58
C ARG A 969 10.13 23.04 79.93
N ARG A 970 11.39 22.64 80.13
CA ARG A 970 12.10 22.74 81.43
C ARG A 970 12.13 24.17 82.00
N TRP A 971 12.25 25.17 81.15
CA TRP A 971 12.32 26.57 81.58
C TRP A 971 10.95 27.12 81.99
N LEU A 972 9.93 26.84 81.19
CA LEU A 972 8.54 27.17 81.53
C LEU A 972 8.12 26.51 82.84
N LEU A 973 8.43 25.21 83.00
CA LEU A 973 8.17 24.50 84.25
C LEU A 973 8.89 25.14 85.44
N ALA A 974 10.14 25.56 85.26
CA ALA A 974 10.90 26.21 86.33
C ALA A 974 10.25 27.53 86.75
N GLU A 975 9.75 28.31 85.79
CA GLU A 975 9.04 29.57 86.06
C GLU A 975 7.71 29.31 86.77
N VAL A 976 6.91 28.39 86.24
CA VAL A 976 5.59 28.05 86.80
C VAL A 976 5.69 27.43 88.20
N LEU A 977 6.74 26.65 88.47
CA LEU A 977 7.00 26.11 89.81
C LEU A 977 7.48 27.20 90.78
N ARG A 978 8.15 28.24 90.29
CA ARG A 978 8.64 29.37 91.09
C ARG A 978 7.52 30.36 91.42
N ASP A 979 6.67 30.68 90.44
CA ASP A 979 5.49 31.53 90.61
C ASP A 979 4.22 30.84 90.06
N PRO A 980 3.53 30.04 90.90
CA PRO A 980 2.31 29.35 90.48
C PRO A 980 1.16 30.28 90.06
N ALA A 981 1.16 31.55 90.48
CA ALA A 981 0.10 32.50 90.13
C ALA A 981 0.19 32.97 88.68
N ALA A 982 1.40 32.98 88.09
CA ALA A 982 1.64 33.33 86.70
C ALA A 982 1.24 32.22 85.71
N ALA A 983 1.00 31.00 86.20
CA ALA A 983 0.78 29.82 85.37
C ALA A 983 -0.30 29.94 84.29
N PRO A 984 -1.49 30.52 84.53
CA PRO A 984 -2.51 30.67 83.48
C PRO A 984 -2.06 31.55 82.31
N GLY A 985 -1.27 32.59 82.58
CA GLY A 985 -0.73 33.48 81.54
C GLY A 985 0.37 32.78 80.74
N LEU A 986 1.32 32.16 81.44
CA LEU A 986 2.45 31.47 80.81
C LEU A 986 2.00 30.27 79.96
N VAL A 987 0.97 29.51 80.38
CA VAL A 987 0.43 28.39 79.59
C VAL A 987 -0.29 28.89 78.32
N VAL A 988 -0.90 30.08 78.36
CA VAL A 988 -1.52 30.68 77.17
C VAL A 988 -0.46 31.18 76.18
N GLU A 989 0.61 31.81 76.68
CA GLU A 989 1.74 32.22 75.84
C GLU A 989 2.43 31.01 75.19
N ASP A 990 2.64 29.95 75.96
CA ASP A 990 3.25 28.69 75.50
C ASP A 990 2.42 27.93 74.46
N ALA A 991 1.12 28.22 74.34
CA ALA A 991 0.24 27.63 73.31
C ALA A 991 0.31 28.34 71.95
N TYR A 992 1.03 29.47 71.86
CA TYR A 992 1.23 30.21 70.61
C TYR A 992 2.44 29.72 69.81
N GLU A 993 3.46 29.18 70.50
CA GLU A 993 4.59 28.44 69.92
C GLU A 993 4.21 26.99 69.57
#